data_AF-A0A1V9YUT3-F1
#
_entry.id   AF-A0A1V9YUT3-F1
#
_cell.length_a   1.000
_cell.length_b   1.000
_cell.length_c   1.000
_cell.angle_alpha   90.00
_cell.angle_beta   90.00
_cell.angle_gamma   90.00
#
_symmetry.space_group_name_H-M   'P 1'
#
loop_
_entity.id
_entity.type
_entity.pdbx_description
1 polymer ?
#
loop_
_entity_poly.entity_id
_entity_poly.type
_entity_poly.pdbx_seq_one_letter_code
_entity_poly.pdbx_strand_id
1 'polypeptide(L)'
;MEGNALSAWLVPTHVVYQHVMVYLSVRERWENVALVCRAWRLLALASVKVKQHLDLSWCRGNHELQLAITTLLTMIPNNALATAILPKNFNHVQLQSISLYGPRVTPAVLLQLVSGISPMQLKRIDLESKWLEADGFAAIAKCQGLEFLCLNCIKLTDNDLIGIAMACTNLKSLNIAGCSRVGDDGILGLARYCLQLEELDISMCIRVTDASLIVLAHSISNLVRLSVEKCLKITEASLSHVASQQQQLKELSVANCPKVRDIFLAAFRMDSQLKTLVLNGCASVTDMQLGMSSLGCLSAYFKFHGQNLLDLDLTGLTNLTSDTFKMISLCLNLQSLNLSMCRNLNNEDIATITTGCTALQKVSFQGCVLLNDAALHSLAGSCNNLRDVSLVFCYNITDVGFCALIHGCPKLTHLNVKACNLLTELSFVALAQRKGVNFIKLVIGACARLIETASYAHIIKQAVYTILTMRATSLPMKLSQKSLDTLHEHHNEDIPPIKSAPMLSGLDNNRGFRRTSYLETNCLHKSCDITTGHKQLNQYILYDVIGKGAYGKVRKAFWPEKNKYYAHAKKPILRGPRALAIKDDGLEKIRREFAIWKKLQHPNIVCLKEVIDAPESNKIYMISELIEGRPLLDGESKCTPLNEDTAKHCFCQLIEGLDFLHFHKIIHRDIKPTNLLFSSEGIVKITDFGQSQVIQDEDDYFRQTVGTGPFLAPEMLTGGAYKGLPIDLWAAGVTLFLFIYGHLPFQAATLPELYEKIK
;
A
#
# COMPACT_ATOMS: atom_id res chain seq x y z
N MET A 1 -10.35 -14.46 -64.20
CA MET A 1 -10.53 -13.20 -63.45
C MET A 1 -11.68 -13.45 -62.47
N GLU A 2 -11.55 -13.52 -61.16
CA GLU A 2 -10.43 -13.36 -60.22
C GLU A 2 -10.67 -14.38 -59.09
N GLY A 3 -9.77 -15.35 -58.98
CA GLY A 3 -9.40 -15.95 -57.71
C GLY A 3 -8.11 -15.28 -57.25
N ASN A 4 -7.91 -15.20 -55.94
CA ASN A 4 -6.81 -14.52 -55.20
C ASN A 4 -7.04 -13.05 -54.85
N ALA A 5 -7.63 -12.80 -53.67
CA ALA A 5 -7.36 -11.58 -52.90
C ALA A 5 -7.66 -11.70 -51.38
N LEU A 6 -7.51 -12.88 -50.77
CA LEU A 6 -7.58 -13.02 -49.29
C LEU A 6 -6.41 -13.82 -48.67
N SER A 7 -5.37 -14.13 -49.44
CA SER A 7 -4.20 -14.90 -48.97
C SER A 7 -2.96 -14.07 -48.62
N ALA A 8 -3.07 -12.74 -48.53
CA ALA A 8 -1.95 -11.90 -48.12
C ALA A 8 -2.03 -11.58 -46.62
N TRP A 9 -1.06 -12.10 -45.85
CA TRP A 9 -0.78 -11.89 -44.41
C TRP A 9 -1.39 -12.84 -43.37
N LEU A 10 -1.65 -14.10 -43.72
CA LEU A 10 -1.70 -15.16 -42.69
C LEU A 10 -0.28 -15.64 -42.39
N VAL A 11 0.36 -15.03 -41.39
CA VAL A 11 1.56 -15.60 -40.76
C VAL A 11 1.24 -17.06 -40.44
N PRO A 12 2.03 -18.04 -40.92
CA PRO A 12 1.74 -19.45 -40.68
C PRO A 12 1.57 -19.70 -39.18
N THR A 13 0.56 -20.47 -38.78
CA THR A 13 0.20 -20.66 -37.36
C THR A 13 1.37 -21.14 -36.50
N HIS A 14 2.32 -21.88 -37.08
CA HIS A 14 3.56 -22.29 -36.42
C HIS A 14 4.59 -21.15 -36.24
N VAL A 15 4.63 -20.17 -37.14
CA VAL A 15 5.46 -18.95 -37.03
C VAL A 15 4.91 -18.03 -35.94
N VAL A 16 3.59 -17.85 -35.91
CA VAL A 16 2.91 -17.15 -34.81
C VAL A 16 3.22 -17.82 -33.46
N TYR A 17 3.24 -19.16 -33.42
CA TYR A 17 3.56 -19.91 -32.21
C TYR A 17 4.98 -19.62 -31.70
N GLN A 18 5.99 -19.63 -32.58
CA GLN A 18 7.37 -19.31 -32.20
C GLN A 18 7.56 -17.85 -31.78
N HIS A 19 6.86 -16.91 -32.42
CA HIS A 19 7.14 -15.48 -32.25
C HIS A 19 6.20 -14.71 -31.33
N VAL A 20 4.97 -15.17 -31.08
CA VAL A 20 3.97 -14.43 -30.28
C VAL A 20 3.68 -15.14 -28.96
N MET A 21 3.48 -16.46 -29.01
CA MET A 21 3.06 -17.23 -27.83
C MET A 21 4.16 -17.37 -26.78
N VAL A 22 5.45 -17.27 -27.15
CA VAL A 22 6.55 -17.33 -26.17
C VAL A 22 6.52 -16.12 -25.23
N TYR A 23 6.11 -14.96 -25.73
CA TYR A 23 6.17 -13.68 -24.99
C TYR A 23 4.92 -13.36 -24.17
N LEU A 24 3.81 -14.05 -24.41
CA LEU A 24 2.56 -13.86 -23.67
C LEU A 24 2.48 -14.83 -22.48
N SER A 25 2.00 -14.37 -21.33
CA SER A 25 1.60 -15.22 -20.19
C SER A 25 0.40 -16.10 -20.55
N VAL A 26 0.17 -17.20 -19.82
CA VAL A 26 -1.00 -18.09 -20.07
C VAL A 26 -2.32 -17.32 -19.96
N ARG A 27 -2.38 -16.37 -19.02
CA ARG A 27 -3.49 -15.43 -18.86
C ARG A 27 -3.71 -14.58 -20.11
N GLU A 28 -2.68 -13.89 -20.60
CA GLU A 28 -2.78 -13.03 -21.78
C GLU A 28 -3.16 -13.84 -23.03
N ARG A 29 -2.72 -15.10 -23.13
CA ARG A 29 -3.10 -16.01 -24.22
C ARG A 29 -4.58 -16.42 -24.17
N TRP A 30 -5.18 -16.46 -22.99
CA TRP A 30 -6.61 -16.74 -22.89
C TRP A 30 -7.44 -15.46 -23.03
N GLU A 31 -7.13 -14.40 -22.31
CA GLU A 31 -7.90 -13.14 -22.34
C GLU A 31 -7.88 -12.46 -23.72
N ASN A 32 -6.70 -12.32 -24.33
CA ASN A 32 -6.58 -11.56 -25.58
C ASN A 32 -6.82 -12.43 -26.82
N VAL A 33 -6.44 -13.70 -26.78
CA VAL A 33 -6.43 -14.58 -27.95
C VAL A 33 -7.67 -15.49 -28.03
N ALA A 34 -8.40 -15.71 -26.92
CA ALA A 34 -9.71 -16.36 -26.99
C ALA A 34 -10.76 -15.52 -27.75
N LEU A 35 -10.56 -14.21 -27.84
CA LEU A 35 -11.36 -13.29 -28.63
C LEU A 35 -11.16 -13.46 -30.15
N VAL A 36 -10.14 -14.21 -30.58
CA VAL A 36 -9.63 -14.16 -31.97
C VAL A 36 -10.09 -15.33 -32.84
N CYS A 37 -10.28 -16.57 -32.31
CA CYS A 37 -11.16 -17.64 -32.85
C CYS A 37 -11.01 -18.97 -32.06
N ARG A 38 -11.75 -20.03 -32.45
CA ARG A 38 -11.62 -21.40 -31.91
C ARG A 38 -10.20 -21.99 -32.10
N ALA A 39 -9.55 -21.77 -33.25
CA ALA A 39 -8.20 -22.28 -33.51
C ALA A 39 -7.16 -21.69 -32.55
N TRP A 40 -7.31 -20.41 -32.22
CA TRP A 40 -6.45 -19.69 -31.29
C TRP A 40 -6.56 -20.19 -29.84
N ARG A 41 -7.77 -20.53 -29.38
CA ARG A 41 -7.97 -21.18 -28.06
C ARG A 41 -7.28 -22.54 -27.97
N LEU A 42 -7.34 -23.33 -29.05
CA LEU A 42 -6.67 -24.62 -29.13
C LEU A 42 -5.14 -24.48 -29.07
N LEU A 43 -4.59 -23.42 -29.67
CA LEU A 43 -3.15 -23.11 -29.61
C LEU A 43 -2.70 -22.64 -28.22
N ALA A 44 -3.49 -21.80 -27.55
CA ALA A 44 -3.23 -21.40 -26.17
C ALA A 44 -3.19 -22.63 -25.25
N LEU A 45 -4.15 -23.54 -25.40
CA LEU A 45 -4.19 -24.80 -24.65
C LEU A 45 -3.05 -25.76 -25.01
N ALA A 46 -2.61 -25.78 -26.27
CA ALA A 46 -1.45 -26.55 -26.67
C ALA A 46 -0.17 -26.06 -25.97
N SER A 47 -0.02 -24.75 -25.83
CA SER A 47 1.15 -24.16 -25.16
C SER A 47 1.24 -24.50 -23.66
N VAL A 48 0.10 -24.63 -22.98
CA VAL A 48 -0.01 -25.11 -21.60
C VAL A 48 0.53 -26.53 -21.45
N LYS A 49 0.18 -27.41 -22.40
CA LYS A 49 0.67 -28.80 -22.44
C LYS A 49 2.16 -28.88 -22.76
N VAL A 50 2.69 -28.02 -23.63
CA VAL A 50 4.16 -27.94 -23.89
C VAL A 50 4.91 -27.52 -22.62
N LYS A 51 4.39 -26.54 -21.88
CA LYS A 51 4.97 -26.10 -20.60
C LYS A 51 4.70 -27.05 -19.43
N GLN A 52 3.89 -28.08 -19.63
CA GLN A 52 3.41 -29.00 -18.59
C GLN A 52 2.83 -28.29 -17.35
N HIS A 53 2.34 -27.07 -17.54
CA HIS A 53 1.88 -26.18 -16.49
C HIS A 53 0.57 -25.50 -16.89
N LEU A 54 -0.45 -25.69 -16.06
CA LEU A 54 -1.78 -25.13 -16.21
C LEU A 54 -1.99 -24.01 -15.18
N ASP A 55 -2.14 -22.78 -15.65
CA ASP A 55 -2.50 -21.63 -14.83
C ASP A 55 -3.91 -21.15 -15.21
N LEU A 56 -4.85 -21.29 -14.27
CA LEU A 56 -6.24 -20.83 -14.39
C LEU A 56 -6.57 -19.78 -13.32
N SER A 57 -5.56 -19.12 -12.73
CA SER A 57 -5.72 -18.05 -11.74
C SER A 57 -6.56 -16.86 -12.26
N TRP A 58 -6.66 -16.72 -13.57
CA TRP A 58 -7.40 -15.67 -14.27
C TRP A 58 -8.86 -16.01 -14.55
N CYS A 59 -9.30 -17.26 -14.38
CA CYS A 59 -10.69 -17.66 -14.64
C CYS A 59 -11.63 -17.08 -13.57
N ARG A 60 -12.32 -15.98 -13.91
CA ARG A 60 -13.25 -15.32 -12.99
C ARG A 60 -14.64 -15.97 -13.01
N GLY A 61 -15.03 -16.65 -14.09
CA GLY A 61 -16.30 -17.35 -14.33
C GLY A 61 -16.34 -18.85 -13.92
N ASN A 62 -17.43 -19.33 -13.30
CA ASN A 62 -17.66 -20.79 -13.14
C ASN A 62 -17.68 -21.49 -14.51
N HIS A 63 -18.39 -20.89 -15.47
CA HIS A 63 -18.49 -21.41 -16.82
C HIS A 63 -17.14 -21.37 -17.56
N GLU A 64 -16.35 -20.31 -17.35
CA GLU A 64 -15.02 -20.18 -17.97
C GLU A 64 -14.04 -21.23 -17.45
N LEU A 65 -14.01 -21.44 -16.13
CA LEU A 65 -13.16 -22.44 -15.50
C LEU A 65 -13.56 -23.85 -15.94
N GLN A 66 -14.85 -24.17 -15.87
CA GLN A 66 -15.36 -25.47 -16.31
C GLN A 66 -15.14 -25.69 -17.81
N LEU A 67 -15.38 -24.68 -18.64
CA LEU A 67 -15.15 -24.75 -20.09
C LEU A 67 -13.66 -24.90 -20.40
N ALA A 68 -12.78 -24.18 -19.71
CA ALA A 68 -11.33 -24.31 -19.89
C ALA A 68 -10.86 -25.73 -19.55
N ILE A 69 -11.34 -26.29 -18.43
CA ILE A 69 -11.05 -27.65 -17.99
C ILE A 69 -11.61 -28.69 -18.97
N THR A 70 -12.88 -28.58 -19.34
CA THR A 70 -13.51 -29.47 -20.31
C THR A 70 -12.80 -29.40 -21.66
N THR A 71 -12.45 -28.22 -22.14
CA THR A 71 -11.73 -28.05 -23.42
C THR A 71 -10.34 -28.68 -23.35
N LEU A 72 -9.65 -28.55 -22.20
CA LEU A 72 -8.33 -29.14 -21.98
C LEU A 72 -8.37 -30.68 -21.97
N LEU A 73 -9.37 -31.25 -21.29
CA LEU A 73 -9.50 -32.69 -21.10
C LEU A 73 -10.11 -33.42 -22.32
N THR A 74 -11.06 -32.81 -23.04
CA THR A 74 -11.86 -33.53 -24.06
C THR A 74 -11.64 -33.08 -25.51
N MET A 75 -11.31 -31.80 -25.75
CA MET A 75 -11.37 -31.24 -27.12
C MET A 75 -10.04 -31.24 -27.88
N ILE A 76 -8.91 -31.31 -27.19
CA ILE A 76 -7.58 -31.24 -27.81
C ILE A 76 -7.14 -32.56 -28.47
N PRO A 77 -7.30 -33.75 -27.85
CA PRO A 77 -6.87 -35.01 -28.46
C PRO A 77 -7.54 -35.31 -29.81
N ASN A 78 -8.73 -34.77 -30.03
CA ASN A 78 -9.56 -35.01 -31.22
C ASN A 78 -9.44 -33.92 -32.30
N ASN A 79 -8.43 -33.03 -32.21
CA ASN A 79 -8.33 -31.87 -33.10
C ASN A 79 -7.19 -31.99 -34.14
N ALA A 80 -7.54 -32.20 -35.41
CA ALA A 80 -6.58 -32.36 -36.50
C ALA A 80 -5.59 -31.17 -36.67
N LEU A 81 -6.02 -29.95 -36.33
CA LEU A 81 -5.20 -28.75 -36.45
C LEU A 81 -4.16 -28.65 -35.32
N ALA A 82 -4.52 -29.11 -34.11
CA ALA A 82 -3.57 -29.29 -33.02
C ALA A 82 -2.53 -30.38 -33.34
N THR A 83 -2.97 -31.50 -33.93
CA THR A 83 -2.09 -32.60 -34.36
C THR A 83 -1.07 -32.18 -35.43
N ALA A 84 -1.41 -31.23 -36.30
CA ALA A 84 -0.50 -30.73 -37.35
C ALA A 84 0.58 -29.77 -36.83
N ILE A 85 0.34 -29.11 -35.68
CA ILE A 85 1.22 -28.07 -35.13
C ILE A 85 2.12 -28.64 -34.01
N LEU A 86 1.77 -29.79 -33.45
CA LEU A 86 2.37 -30.34 -32.23
C LEU A 86 3.02 -31.70 -32.50
N PRO A 87 4.10 -32.07 -31.77
CA PRO A 87 4.79 -33.33 -31.97
C PRO A 87 3.85 -34.53 -31.78
N LYS A 88 4.09 -35.64 -32.51
CA LYS A 88 3.26 -36.87 -32.48
C LYS A 88 3.08 -37.49 -31.07
N ASN A 89 3.92 -37.11 -30.09
CA ASN A 89 3.87 -37.61 -28.70
C ASN A 89 3.01 -36.77 -27.75
N PHE A 90 2.30 -35.76 -28.25
CA PHE A 90 1.58 -34.76 -27.45
C PHE A 90 0.23 -35.22 -26.85
N ASN A 91 -0.29 -36.37 -27.28
CA ASN A 91 -1.60 -36.87 -26.82
C ASN A 91 -1.59 -37.43 -25.40
N HIS A 92 -0.43 -37.64 -24.79
CA HIS A 92 -0.29 -38.03 -23.38
C HIS A 92 0.13 -36.80 -22.56
N VAL A 93 -0.85 -36.12 -21.99
CA VAL A 93 -0.62 -34.90 -21.19
C VAL A 93 0.07 -35.28 -19.88
N GLN A 94 1.39 -35.14 -19.81
CA GLN A 94 2.12 -35.20 -18.54
C GLN A 94 2.11 -33.83 -17.84
N LEU A 95 0.92 -33.35 -17.46
CA LEU A 95 0.77 -32.17 -16.60
C LEU A 95 1.57 -32.39 -15.31
N GLN A 96 2.54 -31.52 -15.04
CA GLN A 96 3.38 -31.56 -13.85
C GLN A 96 3.00 -30.45 -12.84
N SER A 97 2.33 -29.39 -13.27
CA SER A 97 2.03 -28.24 -12.42
C SER A 97 0.65 -27.62 -12.68
N ILE A 98 -0.07 -27.26 -11.62
CA ILE A 98 -1.38 -26.60 -11.68
C ILE A 98 -1.43 -25.40 -10.71
N SER A 99 -1.99 -24.27 -11.17
CA SER A 99 -2.29 -23.09 -10.37
C SER A 99 -3.76 -22.67 -10.55
N LEU A 100 -4.56 -22.68 -9.46
CA LEU A 100 -5.97 -22.25 -9.46
C LEU A 100 -6.22 -21.24 -8.33
N TYR A 101 -6.94 -20.15 -8.61
CA TYR A 101 -7.22 -19.11 -7.62
C TYR A 101 -8.68 -18.69 -7.65
N GLY A 102 -9.25 -18.41 -6.48
CA GLY A 102 -10.47 -17.63 -6.32
C GLY A 102 -11.67 -18.39 -5.73
N PRO A 103 -12.81 -17.71 -5.54
CA PRO A 103 -13.98 -18.21 -4.81
C PRO A 103 -14.74 -19.34 -5.52
N ARG A 104 -14.15 -19.97 -6.54
CA ARG A 104 -14.81 -20.90 -7.45
C ARG A 104 -14.04 -22.21 -7.64
N VAL A 105 -12.89 -22.34 -7.00
CA VAL A 105 -12.14 -23.61 -6.90
C VAL A 105 -12.88 -24.52 -5.91
N THR A 106 -13.68 -25.45 -6.43
CA THR A 106 -14.49 -26.40 -5.66
C THR A 106 -13.90 -27.81 -5.71
N PRO A 107 -14.27 -28.70 -4.76
CA PRO A 107 -13.89 -30.11 -4.82
C PRO A 107 -14.19 -30.79 -6.16
N ALA A 108 -15.36 -30.53 -6.75
CA ALA A 108 -15.77 -31.13 -8.02
C ALA A 108 -14.83 -30.74 -9.19
N VAL A 109 -14.45 -29.46 -9.25
CA VAL A 109 -13.53 -28.93 -10.27
C VAL A 109 -12.15 -29.58 -10.13
N LEU A 110 -11.66 -29.67 -8.88
CA LEU A 110 -10.35 -30.26 -8.61
C LEU A 110 -10.35 -31.77 -8.91
N LEU A 111 -11.39 -32.49 -8.49
CA LEU A 111 -11.59 -33.91 -8.79
C LEU A 111 -11.62 -34.17 -10.30
N GLN A 112 -12.33 -33.34 -11.06
CA GLN A 112 -12.37 -33.45 -12.52
C GLN A 112 -11.00 -33.21 -13.15
N LEU A 113 -10.23 -32.24 -12.65
CA LEU A 113 -8.88 -31.94 -13.12
C LEU A 113 -7.89 -33.08 -12.85
N VAL A 114 -7.94 -33.66 -11.66
CA VAL A 114 -7.04 -34.78 -11.30
C VAL A 114 -7.56 -36.12 -11.82
N SER A 115 -8.82 -36.21 -12.25
CA SER A 115 -9.37 -37.43 -12.85
C SER A 115 -8.65 -37.75 -14.16
N GLY A 116 -7.99 -38.92 -14.21
CA GLY A 116 -7.20 -39.35 -15.36
C GLY A 116 -5.72 -38.89 -15.34
N ILE A 117 -5.29 -38.13 -14.34
CA ILE A 117 -3.87 -37.84 -14.10
C ILE A 117 -3.28 -38.97 -13.23
N SER A 118 -2.15 -39.54 -13.65
CA SER A 118 -1.46 -40.55 -12.84
C SER A 118 -1.02 -39.96 -11.49
N PRO A 119 -1.15 -40.70 -10.35
CA PRO A 119 -0.78 -40.20 -9.03
C PRO A 119 0.64 -39.61 -8.94
N MET A 120 1.59 -40.14 -9.71
CA MET A 120 3.00 -39.72 -9.70
C MET A 120 3.31 -38.54 -10.65
N GLN A 121 2.33 -38.09 -11.42
CA GLN A 121 2.55 -37.16 -12.53
C GLN A 121 2.64 -35.70 -12.09
N LEU A 122 1.73 -35.25 -11.21
CA LEU A 122 1.73 -33.87 -10.72
C LEU A 122 2.81 -33.68 -9.66
N LYS A 123 3.66 -32.69 -9.88
CA LYS A 123 4.77 -32.28 -9.02
C LYS A 123 4.48 -31.00 -8.24
N ARG A 124 3.64 -30.12 -8.79
CA ARG A 124 3.33 -28.82 -8.20
C ARG A 124 1.84 -28.52 -8.23
N ILE A 125 1.29 -28.12 -7.08
CA ILE A 125 -0.07 -27.59 -6.98
C ILE A 125 -0.02 -26.28 -6.19
N ASP A 126 -0.69 -25.26 -6.70
CA ASP A 126 -0.84 -23.95 -6.07
C ASP A 126 -2.32 -23.54 -6.11
N LEU A 127 -2.95 -23.48 -4.94
CA LEU A 127 -4.39 -23.28 -4.81
C LEU A 127 -4.72 -22.23 -3.75
N GLU A 128 -5.56 -21.27 -4.14
CA GLU A 128 -6.27 -20.40 -3.22
C GLU A 128 -7.78 -20.62 -3.35
N SER A 129 -8.43 -20.99 -2.25
CA SER A 129 -9.88 -21.18 -2.24
C SER A 129 -10.51 -20.99 -0.86
N LYS A 130 -11.62 -20.25 -0.83
CA LYS A 130 -12.51 -20.16 0.34
C LYS A 130 -13.54 -21.31 0.40
N TRP A 131 -13.62 -22.14 -0.64
CA TRP A 131 -14.68 -23.13 -0.84
C TRP A 131 -14.18 -24.56 -1.02
N LEU A 132 -12.87 -24.79 -0.94
CA LEU A 132 -12.32 -26.14 -0.93
C LEU A 132 -12.66 -26.80 0.41
N GLU A 133 -13.25 -27.99 0.36
CA GLU A 133 -13.66 -28.79 1.52
C GLU A 133 -12.90 -30.12 1.53
N ALA A 134 -13.21 -31.00 2.49
CA ALA A 134 -12.53 -32.29 2.69
C ALA A 134 -12.34 -33.11 1.40
N ASP A 135 -13.38 -33.22 0.57
CA ASP A 135 -13.31 -33.95 -0.71
C ASP A 135 -12.28 -33.35 -1.68
N GLY A 136 -12.07 -32.03 -1.62
CA GLY A 136 -11.07 -31.33 -2.40
C GLY A 136 -9.65 -31.66 -1.93
N PHE A 137 -9.43 -31.66 -0.61
CA PHE A 137 -8.14 -32.07 -0.04
C PHE A 137 -7.85 -33.55 -0.29
N ALA A 138 -8.88 -34.41 -0.23
CA ALA A 138 -8.77 -35.81 -0.63
C ALA A 138 -8.41 -35.97 -2.12
N ALA A 139 -8.87 -35.06 -2.99
CA ALA A 139 -8.45 -35.04 -4.39
C ALA A 139 -6.96 -34.68 -4.54
N ILE A 140 -6.44 -33.75 -3.74
CA ILE A 140 -5.00 -33.41 -3.69
C ILE A 140 -4.19 -34.62 -3.22
N ALA A 141 -4.66 -35.33 -2.19
CA ALA A 141 -3.99 -36.52 -1.67
C ALA A 141 -3.89 -37.66 -2.70
N LYS A 142 -4.65 -37.64 -3.81
CA LYS A 142 -4.47 -38.59 -4.91
C LYS A 142 -3.18 -38.31 -5.73
N CYS A 143 -2.61 -37.12 -5.62
CA CYS A 143 -1.39 -36.71 -6.31
C CYS A 143 -0.14 -37.05 -5.48
N GLN A 144 0.20 -38.33 -5.40
CA GLN A 144 1.33 -38.85 -4.60
C GLN A 144 2.72 -38.37 -5.07
N GLY A 145 2.83 -37.89 -6.31
CA GLY A 145 4.06 -37.36 -6.89
C GLY A 145 4.41 -35.93 -6.47
N LEU A 146 3.58 -35.26 -5.66
CA LEU A 146 3.75 -33.85 -5.31
C LEU A 146 5.06 -33.58 -4.57
N GLU A 147 5.76 -32.55 -5.03
CA GLU A 147 6.98 -32.00 -4.43
C GLU A 147 6.75 -30.58 -3.90
N PHE A 148 5.86 -29.81 -4.54
CA PHE A 148 5.47 -28.46 -4.10
C PHE A 148 3.95 -28.36 -3.94
N LEU A 149 3.52 -27.89 -2.78
CA LEU A 149 2.11 -27.66 -2.49
C LEU A 149 1.92 -26.30 -1.81
N CYS A 150 1.13 -25.43 -2.42
CA CYS A 150 0.67 -24.18 -1.82
C CYS A 150 -0.85 -24.21 -1.69
N LEU A 151 -1.35 -24.01 -0.46
CA LEU A 151 -2.76 -24.03 -0.11
C LEU A 151 -3.09 -22.83 0.78
N ASN A 152 -3.65 -21.78 0.17
CA ASN A 152 -4.28 -20.70 0.90
C ASN A 152 -5.78 -21.00 1.05
N CYS A 153 -6.10 -21.93 1.95
CA CYS A 153 -7.43 -22.51 2.10
C CYS A 153 -7.91 -22.50 3.58
N ILE A 154 -8.75 -21.54 3.94
CA ILE A 154 -9.21 -21.32 5.33
C ILE A 154 -9.97 -22.51 5.97
N LYS A 155 -10.46 -23.45 5.14
CA LYS A 155 -11.20 -24.63 5.59
C LYS A 155 -10.32 -25.86 5.86
N LEU A 156 -9.03 -25.85 5.49
CA LEU A 156 -8.10 -26.96 5.69
C LEU A 156 -7.98 -27.31 7.17
N THR A 157 -8.22 -28.57 7.54
CA THR A 157 -8.12 -29.06 8.93
C THR A 157 -6.90 -29.95 9.15
N ASP A 158 -6.62 -30.29 10.41
CA ASP A 158 -5.55 -31.23 10.77
C ASP A 158 -5.71 -32.60 10.09
N ASN A 159 -6.93 -33.16 10.07
CA ASN A 159 -7.21 -34.45 9.44
C ASN A 159 -6.94 -34.41 7.92
N ASP A 160 -7.31 -33.32 7.26
CA ASP A 160 -7.07 -33.14 5.83
C ASP A 160 -5.56 -33.06 5.54
N LEU A 161 -4.83 -32.27 6.35
CA LEU A 161 -3.38 -32.11 6.22
C LEU A 161 -2.64 -33.42 6.50
N ILE A 162 -3.06 -34.18 7.50
CA ILE A 162 -2.52 -35.53 7.78
C ILE A 162 -2.77 -36.45 6.58
N GLY A 163 -3.98 -36.44 6.01
CA GLY A 163 -4.32 -37.23 4.82
C GLY A 163 -3.42 -36.88 3.62
N ILE A 164 -3.17 -35.59 3.39
CA ILE A 164 -2.22 -35.12 2.38
C ILE A 164 -0.80 -35.59 2.71
N ALA A 165 -0.34 -35.41 3.95
CA ALA A 165 1.02 -35.78 4.37
C ALA A 165 1.30 -37.28 4.19
N MET A 166 0.33 -38.13 4.54
CA MET A 166 0.41 -39.58 4.38
C MET A 166 0.53 -40.01 2.92
N ALA A 167 -0.14 -39.30 2.00
CA ALA A 167 -0.18 -39.67 0.60
C ALA A 167 0.93 -39.02 -0.23
N CYS A 168 1.32 -37.79 0.10
CA CYS A 168 2.29 -36.97 -0.62
C CYS A 168 3.63 -36.92 0.14
N THR A 169 4.27 -38.07 0.33
CA THR A 169 5.51 -38.18 1.13
C THR A 169 6.75 -37.55 0.47
N ASN A 170 6.66 -37.20 -0.82
CA ASN A 170 7.73 -36.55 -1.59
C ASN A 170 7.72 -35.01 -1.48
N LEU A 171 6.86 -34.45 -0.62
CA LEU A 171 6.77 -33.00 -0.44
C LEU A 171 8.10 -32.43 0.04
N LYS A 172 8.62 -31.47 -0.73
CA LYS A 172 9.81 -30.66 -0.43
C LYS A 172 9.43 -29.25 -0.01
N SER A 173 8.34 -28.71 -0.53
CA SER A 173 7.89 -27.36 -0.20
C SER A 173 6.39 -27.34 0.06
N LEU A 174 6.02 -26.86 1.24
CA LEU A 174 4.64 -26.72 1.67
C LEU A 174 4.37 -25.31 2.17
N ASN A 175 3.43 -24.62 1.54
CA ASN A 175 2.87 -23.37 2.02
C ASN A 175 1.40 -23.58 2.38
N ILE A 176 1.06 -23.43 3.66
CA ILE A 176 -0.31 -23.45 4.17
C ILE A 176 -0.62 -22.16 4.94
N ALA A 177 0.03 -21.05 4.56
CA ALA A 177 -0.17 -19.77 5.21
C ALA A 177 -1.66 -19.37 5.20
N GLY A 178 -2.15 -18.87 6.34
CA GLY A 178 -3.55 -18.49 6.51
C GLY A 178 -4.52 -19.65 6.79
N CYS A 179 -4.06 -20.92 6.81
CA CYS A 179 -4.86 -22.09 7.18
C CYS A 179 -5.10 -22.16 8.70
N SER A 180 -5.85 -21.19 9.24
CA SER A 180 -6.09 -20.97 10.68
C SER A 180 -6.70 -22.16 11.45
N ARG A 181 -7.26 -23.15 10.75
CA ARG A 181 -7.81 -24.38 11.33
C ARG A 181 -6.78 -25.48 11.53
N VAL A 182 -5.57 -25.37 10.97
CA VAL A 182 -4.46 -26.30 11.22
C VAL A 182 -3.81 -25.95 12.57
N GLY A 183 -3.62 -26.97 13.41
CA GLY A 183 -2.91 -26.92 14.68
C GLY A 183 -1.81 -27.99 14.77
N ASP A 184 -1.46 -28.38 15.99
CA ASP A 184 -0.31 -29.24 16.26
C ASP A 184 -0.42 -30.62 15.60
N ASP A 185 -1.61 -31.23 15.58
CA ASP A 185 -1.83 -32.56 15.01
C ASP A 185 -1.49 -32.60 13.51
N GLY A 186 -1.88 -31.57 12.75
CA GLY A 186 -1.53 -31.45 11.33
C GLY A 186 -0.02 -31.33 11.11
N ILE A 187 0.65 -30.50 11.91
CA ILE A 187 2.11 -30.31 11.82
C ILE A 187 2.88 -31.57 12.27
N LEU A 188 2.38 -32.29 13.28
CA LEU A 188 2.92 -33.59 13.69
C LEU A 188 2.75 -34.63 12.57
N GLY A 189 1.65 -34.60 11.84
CA GLY A 189 1.45 -35.40 10.62
C GLY A 189 2.54 -35.14 9.58
N LEU A 190 2.83 -33.86 9.29
CA LEU A 190 3.92 -33.50 8.37
C LEU A 190 5.27 -34.01 8.87
N ALA A 191 5.59 -33.81 10.16
CA ALA A 191 6.82 -34.28 10.77
C ALA A 191 6.99 -35.81 10.71
N ARG A 192 5.89 -36.56 10.64
CA ARG A 192 5.90 -38.03 10.55
C ARG A 192 6.08 -38.55 9.13
N TYR A 193 5.46 -37.92 8.14
CA TYR A 193 5.34 -38.49 6.78
C TYR A 193 6.15 -37.74 5.71
N CYS A 194 6.40 -36.44 5.87
CA CYS A 194 7.05 -35.58 4.88
C CYS A 194 8.52 -35.30 5.26
N LEU A 195 9.35 -36.34 5.33
CA LEU A 195 10.74 -36.24 5.82
C LEU A 195 11.71 -35.51 4.87
N GLN A 196 11.28 -35.26 3.62
CA GLN A 196 12.06 -34.54 2.60
C GLN A 196 11.74 -33.04 2.56
N LEU A 197 10.99 -32.53 3.53
CA LEU A 197 10.58 -31.13 3.52
C LEU A 197 11.79 -30.20 3.69
N GLU A 198 11.98 -29.33 2.70
CA GLU A 198 13.00 -28.29 2.64
C GLU A 198 12.41 -26.91 2.95
N GLU A 199 11.12 -26.70 2.67
CA GLU A 199 10.46 -25.41 2.83
C GLU A 199 9.11 -25.57 3.48
N LEU A 200 8.88 -24.82 4.56
CA LEU A 200 7.62 -24.82 5.27
C LEU A 200 7.19 -23.39 5.60
N ASP A 201 6.01 -23.02 5.11
CA ASP A 201 5.33 -21.79 5.49
C ASP A 201 4.01 -22.14 6.17
N ILE A 202 3.96 -21.90 7.48
CA ILE A 202 2.77 -22.07 8.35
C ILE A 202 2.34 -20.72 8.93
N SER A 203 2.67 -19.62 8.26
CA SER A 203 2.32 -18.29 8.73
C SER A 203 0.81 -18.17 8.97
N MET A 204 0.41 -17.48 10.03
CA MET A 204 -0.99 -17.30 10.43
C MET A 204 -1.74 -18.61 10.78
N CYS A 205 -1.04 -19.75 10.97
CA CYS A 205 -1.61 -20.96 11.58
C CYS A 205 -1.70 -20.78 13.11
N ILE A 206 -2.63 -19.92 13.55
CA ILE A 206 -2.75 -19.44 14.94
C ILE A 206 -2.98 -20.53 16.01
N ARG A 207 -3.32 -21.75 15.62
CA ARG A 207 -3.53 -22.88 16.54
C ARG A 207 -2.25 -23.65 16.84
N VAL A 208 -1.22 -23.53 16.00
CA VAL A 208 0.08 -24.21 16.13
C VAL A 208 0.85 -23.65 17.33
N THR A 209 1.49 -24.53 18.10
CA THR A 209 2.26 -24.24 19.30
C THR A 209 3.69 -24.76 19.20
N ASP A 210 4.51 -24.47 20.23
CA ASP A 210 5.88 -24.96 20.30
C ASP A 210 5.97 -26.49 20.21
N ALA A 211 4.97 -27.22 20.72
CA ALA A 211 5.01 -28.68 20.83
C ALA A 211 5.22 -29.37 19.47
N SER A 212 4.43 -29.02 18.46
CA SER A 212 4.58 -29.64 17.14
C SER A 212 5.80 -29.13 16.40
N LEU A 213 6.18 -27.86 16.58
CA LEU A 213 7.35 -27.29 15.89
C LEU A 213 8.66 -27.86 16.44
N ILE A 214 8.73 -28.15 17.74
CA ILE A 214 9.83 -28.90 18.36
C ILE A 214 9.95 -30.28 17.73
N VAL A 215 8.86 -31.04 17.63
CA VAL A 215 8.90 -32.38 17.02
C VAL A 215 9.31 -32.28 15.55
N LEU A 216 8.76 -31.33 14.80
CA LEU A 216 9.13 -31.09 13.41
C LEU A 216 10.64 -30.82 13.25
N ALA A 217 11.20 -29.96 14.11
CA ALA A 217 12.61 -29.63 14.10
C ALA A 217 13.54 -30.82 14.40
N HIS A 218 13.06 -31.87 15.08
CA HIS A 218 13.82 -33.09 15.30
C HIS A 218 13.64 -34.12 14.19
N SER A 219 12.43 -34.23 13.62
CA SER A 219 12.10 -35.26 12.64
C SER A 219 12.59 -34.93 11.23
N ILE A 220 12.59 -33.65 10.85
CA ILE A 220 12.98 -33.17 9.52
C ILE A 220 14.35 -32.53 9.64
N SER A 221 15.37 -32.98 8.89
CA SER A 221 16.75 -32.47 9.02
C SER A 221 17.20 -31.57 7.87
N ASN A 222 16.35 -31.37 6.86
CA ASN A 222 16.71 -30.74 5.59
C ASN A 222 16.05 -29.37 5.39
N LEU A 223 15.53 -28.75 6.45
CA LEU A 223 14.78 -27.50 6.31
C LEU A 223 15.72 -26.37 5.90
N VAL A 224 15.43 -25.79 4.73
CA VAL A 224 16.12 -24.64 4.11
C VAL A 224 15.37 -23.36 4.41
N ARG A 225 14.03 -23.38 4.42
CA ARG A 225 13.18 -22.21 4.71
C ARG A 225 12.09 -22.53 5.72
N LEU A 226 11.97 -21.71 6.74
CA LEU A 226 10.86 -21.76 7.70
C LEU A 226 10.23 -20.38 7.86
N SER A 227 8.92 -20.31 7.66
CA SER A 227 8.11 -19.14 8.00
C SER A 227 7.02 -19.53 9.00
N VAL A 228 7.02 -18.84 10.14
CA VAL A 228 6.02 -18.97 11.21
C VAL A 228 5.43 -17.60 11.57
N GLU A 229 5.34 -16.70 10.60
CA GLU A 229 4.86 -15.33 10.84
C GLU A 229 3.45 -15.31 11.43
N LYS A 230 3.19 -14.40 12.37
CA LYS A 230 1.88 -14.24 13.02
C LYS A 230 1.36 -15.52 13.70
N CYS A 231 2.23 -16.49 14.01
CA CYS A 231 1.88 -17.65 14.83
C CYS A 231 1.89 -17.27 16.32
N LEU A 232 0.72 -16.83 16.82
CA LEU A 232 0.57 -16.17 18.13
C LEU A 232 0.95 -17.01 19.36
N LYS A 233 1.13 -18.32 19.20
CA LYS A 233 1.46 -19.26 20.29
C LYS A 233 2.89 -19.82 20.20
N ILE A 234 3.65 -19.49 19.17
CA ILE A 234 5.07 -19.86 19.05
C ILE A 234 5.91 -18.94 19.91
N THR A 235 6.91 -19.52 20.58
CA THR A 235 7.86 -18.80 21.45
C THR A 235 9.30 -19.13 21.03
N GLU A 236 10.28 -18.51 21.70
CA GLU A 236 11.69 -18.89 21.57
C GLU A 236 11.96 -20.39 21.80
N ALA A 237 11.12 -21.10 22.55
CA ALA A 237 11.40 -22.48 22.96
C ALA A 237 11.49 -23.41 21.74
N SER A 238 10.52 -23.36 20.83
CA SER A 238 10.59 -24.13 19.58
C SER A 238 11.65 -23.61 18.62
N LEU A 239 11.84 -22.29 18.57
CA LEU A 239 12.82 -21.67 17.68
C LEU A 239 14.27 -22.02 18.08
N SER A 240 14.56 -22.21 19.36
CA SER A 240 15.86 -22.71 19.83
C SER A 240 16.15 -24.12 19.30
N HIS A 241 15.12 -24.96 19.20
CA HIS A 241 15.27 -26.30 18.61
C HIS A 241 15.46 -26.21 17.10
N VAL A 242 14.70 -25.37 16.40
CA VAL A 242 14.92 -25.11 14.97
C VAL A 242 16.36 -24.63 14.72
N ALA A 243 16.81 -23.61 15.46
CA ALA A 243 18.13 -23.01 15.31
C ALA A 243 19.29 -23.99 15.59
N SER A 244 19.10 -24.93 16.52
CA SER A 244 20.13 -25.91 16.91
C SER A 244 20.14 -27.18 16.06
N GLN A 245 18.99 -27.58 15.50
CA GLN A 245 18.86 -28.83 14.73
C GLN A 245 18.95 -28.63 13.21
N GLN A 246 18.51 -27.49 12.67
CA GLN A 246 18.42 -27.26 11.22
C GLN A 246 19.69 -26.64 10.63
N GLN A 247 20.66 -27.48 10.25
CA GLN A 247 21.95 -27.02 9.70
C GLN A 247 21.84 -26.40 8.30
N GLN A 248 20.85 -26.81 7.52
CA GLN A 248 20.64 -26.32 6.14
C GLN A 248 19.78 -25.06 6.07
N LEU A 249 19.34 -24.52 7.22
CA LEU A 249 18.42 -23.40 7.27
C LEU A 249 19.09 -22.13 6.73
N LYS A 250 18.50 -21.58 5.67
CA LYS A 250 18.95 -20.36 4.99
C LYS A 250 18.01 -19.19 5.25
N GLU A 251 16.72 -19.45 5.48
CA GLU A 251 15.73 -18.39 5.70
C GLU A 251 14.84 -18.73 6.88
N LEU A 252 14.75 -17.80 7.83
CA LEU A 252 13.87 -17.88 8.99
C LEU A 252 13.06 -16.59 9.12
N SER A 253 11.73 -16.73 9.07
CA SER A 253 10.81 -15.64 9.37
C SER A 253 9.91 -15.95 10.55
N VAL A 254 9.93 -15.05 11.54
CA VAL A 254 9.11 -15.10 12.76
C VAL A 254 8.33 -13.80 12.93
N ALA A 255 8.09 -13.07 11.85
CA ALA A 255 7.50 -11.74 11.89
C ALA A 255 6.16 -11.72 12.64
N ASN A 256 5.94 -10.67 13.44
CA ASN A 256 4.71 -10.42 14.20
C ASN A 256 4.33 -11.59 15.13
N CYS A 257 5.31 -12.32 15.68
CA CYS A 257 5.11 -13.30 16.74
C CYS A 257 5.35 -12.65 18.10
N PRO A 258 4.30 -12.23 18.84
CA PRO A 258 4.45 -11.36 20.01
C PRO A 258 5.18 -12.02 21.18
N LYS A 259 5.19 -13.35 21.25
CA LYS A 259 5.83 -14.13 22.32
C LYS A 259 7.26 -14.54 22.01
N VAL A 260 7.78 -14.24 20.82
CA VAL A 260 9.16 -14.58 20.45
C VAL A 260 10.11 -13.55 21.03
N ARG A 261 11.02 -14.02 21.89
CA ARG A 261 12.16 -13.24 22.43
C ARG A 261 13.44 -13.52 21.64
N ASP A 262 14.50 -12.76 21.86
CA ASP A 262 15.79 -12.88 21.15
C ASP A 262 16.66 -14.06 21.61
N ILE A 263 16.35 -14.68 22.75
CA ILE A 263 17.18 -15.74 23.36
C ILE A 263 17.37 -16.98 22.47
N PHE A 264 16.44 -17.30 21.56
CA PHE A 264 16.64 -18.43 20.64
C PHE A 264 17.81 -18.22 19.68
N LEU A 265 18.21 -16.97 19.44
CA LEU A 265 19.34 -16.65 18.57
C LEU A 265 20.66 -17.21 19.12
N ALA A 266 20.76 -17.39 20.44
CA ALA A 266 21.92 -18.02 21.08
C ALA A 266 22.03 -19.53 20.80
N ALA A 267 20.96 -20.17 20.29
CA ALA A 267 20.96 -21.59 19.96
C ALA A 267 21.49 -21.90 18.55
N PHE A 268 21.75 -20.88 17.73
CA PHE A 268 22.36 -21.08 16.41
C PHE A 268 23.78 -21.62 16.55
N ARG A 269 24.11 -22.58 15.69
CA ARG A 269 25.43 -23.19 15.63
C ARG A 269 26.40 -22.33 14.83
N MET A 270 27.70 -22.45 15.11
CA MET A 270 28.76 -21.70 14.41
C MET A 270 28.82 -21.97 12.91
N ASP A 271 28.38 -23.15 12.47
CA ASP A 271 28.28 -23.54 11.06
C ASP A 271 26.98 -23.10 10.37
N SER A 272 26.12 -22.33 11.06
CA SER A 272 24.85 -21.85 10.51
C SER A 272 25.03 -21.09 9.19
N GLN A 273 24.23 -21.46 8.19
CA GLN A 273 24.23 -20.87 6.85
C GLN A 273 23.06 -19.90 6.66
N LEU A 274 22.52 -19.32 7.74
CA LEU A 274 21.36 -18.43 7.67
C LEU A 274 21.71 -17.16 6.88
N LYS A 275 20.94 -16.90 5.83
CA LYS A 275 21.07 -15.75 4.93
C LYS A 275 20.00 -14.71 5.15
N THR A 276 18.80 -15.15 5.52
CA THR A 276 17.63 -14.28 5.71
C THR A 276 17.08 -14.45 7.11
N LEU A 277 17.00 -13.35 7.84
CA LEU A 277 16.40 -13.29 9.17
C LEU A 277 15.37 -12.16 9.24
N VAL A 278 14.11 -12.54 9.50
CA VAL A 278 12.99 -11.59 9.60
C VAL A 278 12.41 -11.65 11.01
N LEU A 279 12.63 -10.56 11.77
CA LEU A 279 12.14 -10.36 13.15
C LEU A 279 11.12 -9.21 13.24
N ASN A 280 10.67 -8.67 12.11
CA ASN A 280 9.69 -7.59 12.00
C ASN A 280 8.53 -7.76 13.00
N GLY A 281 8.21 -6.73 13.78
CA GLY A 281 7.03 -6.71 14.63
C GLY A 281 7.09 -7.62 15.87
N CYS A 282 8.23 -8.27 16.15
CA CYS A 282 8.43 -9.07 17.36
C CYS A 282 8.73 -8.15 18.55
N ALA A 283 7.71 -7.52 19.14
CA ALA A 283 7.87 -6.51 20.18
C ALA A 283 8.69 -6.96 21.42
N SER A 284 8.79 -8.27 21.66
CA SER A 284 9.54 -8.87 22.77
C SER A 284 11.02 -9.15 22.43
N VAL A 285 11.44 -8.95 21.18
CA VAL A 285 12.86 -8.97 20.80
C VAL A 285 13.49 -7.66 21.27
N THR A 286 14.50 -7.79 22.11
CA THR A 286 15.29 -6.67 22.63
C THR A 286 16.76 -7.01 22.49
N ASP A 287 17.64 -6.03 22.71
CA ASP A 287 19.08 -6.30 22.86
C ASP A 287 19.57 -6.06 24.29
N MET A 288 18.68 -6.26 25.27
CA MET A 288 19.03 -6.14 26.68
C MET A 288 19.94 -7.30 27.08
N GLN A 289 21.02 -6.99 27.81
CA GLN A 289 21.95 -7.98 28.33
C GLN A 289 21.23 -8.95 29.29
N LEU A 290 21.50 -10.23 29.16
CA LEU A 290 20.96 -11.28 30.04
C LEU A 290 22.07 -11.88 30.89
N GLY A 291 21.98 -11.72 32.21
CA GLY A 291 22.95 -12.29 33.15
C GLY A 291 24.33 -11.62 33.09
N MET A 292 25.40 -12.42 33.03
CA MET A 292 26.79 -11.93 33.02
C MET A 292 27.36 -11.69 31.61
N SER A 293 26.55 -11.77 30.55
CA SER A 293 27.03 -11.53 29.17
C SER A 293 27.22 -10.04 28.90
N SER A 294 28.30 -9.70 28.18
CA SER A 294 28.56 -8.31 27.78
C SER A 294 27.67 -7.83 26.62
N LEU A 295 26.90 -8.72 25.98
CA LEU A 295 26.02 -8.44 24.84
C LEU A 295 24.67 -9.17 25.02
N GLY A 296 23.60 -8.58 24.47
CA GLY A 296 22.31 -9.27 24.28
C GLY A 296 22.42 -10.38 23.23
N CYS A 297 21.41 -11.28 23.17
CA CYS A 297 21.45 -12.43 22.27
C CYS A 297 21.41 -12.01 20.80
N LEU A 298 20.67 -10.94 20.49
CA LEU A 298 20.62 -10.36 19.15
C LEU A 298 21.99 -9.80 18.70
N SER A 299 22.63 -8.97 19.54
CA SER A 299 23.99 -8.47 19.27
C SER A 299 25.03 -9.58 19.14
N ALA A 300 24.98 -10.59 20.02
CA ALA A 300 25.86 -11.74 19.94
C ALA A 300 25.68 -12.49 18.62
N TYR A 301 24.43 -12.67 18.17
CA TYR A 301 24.13 -13.32 16.91
C TYR A 301 24.77 -12.59 15.72
N PHE A 302 24.61 -11.27 15.62
CA PHE A 302 25.25 -10.50 14.54
C PHE A 302 26.78 -10.58 14.58
N LYS A 303 27.37 -10.56 15.78
CA LYS A 303 28.82 -10.69 15.95
C LYS A 303 29.36 -12.01 15.41
N PHE A 304 28.68 -13.13 15.64
CA PHE A 304 29.19 -14.46 15.29
C PHE A 304 28.68 -14.99 13.94
N HIS A 305 27.47 -14.62 13.53
CA HIS A 305 26.81 -15.15 12.32
C HIS A 305 26.53 -14.09 11.25
N GLY A 306 26.72 -12.81 11.55
CA GLY A 306 26.35 -11.70 10.65
C GLY A 306 27.02 -11.73 9.27
N GLN A 307 28.19 -12.37 9.13
CA GLN A 307 28.88 -12.48 7.84
C GLN A 307 28.11 -13.30 6.80
N ASN A 308 27.21 -14.20 7.22
CA ASN A 308 26.41 -15.02 6.33
C ASN A 308 25.09 -14.34 5.90
N LEU A 309 24.66 -13.30 6.62
CA LEU A 309 23.41 -12.62 6.35
C LEU A 309 23.48 -11.78 5.07
N LEU A 310 22.45 -11.93 4.24
CA LEU A 310 22.17 -11.15 3.05
C LEU A 310 20.95 -10.25 3.24
N ASP A 311 19.94 -10.72 3.97
CA ASP A 311 18.67 -10.03 4.16
C ASP A 311 18.28 -9.99 5.65
N LEU A 312 18.06 -8.78 6.17
CA LEU A 312 17.72 -8.55 7.57
C LEU A 312 16.53 -7.59 7.68
N ASP A 313 15.45 -8.03 8.33
CA ASP A 313 14.30 -7.20 8.63
C ASP A 313 14.03 -7.13 10.15
N LEU A 314 14.26 -5.95 10.72
CA LEU A 314 14.05 -5.63 12.13
C LEU A 314 12.95 -4.56 12.31
N THR A 315 12.04 -4.44 11.34
CA THR A 315 11.00 -3.41 11.35
C THR A 315 10.20 -3.43 12.66
N GLY A 316 10.00 -2.26 13.25
CA GLY A 316 9.16 -2.07 14.43
C GLY A 316 9.79 -2.56 15.74
N LEU A 317 11.05 -3.00 15.74
CA LEU A 317 11.78 -3.31 16.97
C LEU A 317 12.22 -2.01 17.64
N THR A 318 11.49 -1.61 18.68
CA THR A 318 11.68 -0.31 19.34
C THR A 318 12.73 -0.31 20.45
N ASN A 319 13.18 -1.48 20.89
CA ASN A 319 14.13 -1.66 22.00
C ASN A 319 15.56 -2.00 21.54
N LEU A 320 15.91 -1.66 20.30
CA LEU A 320 17.28 -1.80 19.79
C LEU A 320 18.16 -0.64 20.31
N THR A 321 19.45 -0.90 20.52
CA THR A 321 20.43 0.06 21.03
C THR A 321 21.52 0.33 19.99
N SER A 322 22.33 1.36 20.22
CA SER A 322 23.51 1.64 19.38
C SER A 322 24.54 0.51 19.37
N ASP A 323 24.62 -0.29 20.44
CA ASP A 323 25.43 -1.52 20.46
C ASP A 323 24.93 -2.54 19.44
N THR A 324 23.61 -2.71 19.31
CA THR A 324 23.01 -3.56 18.28
C THR A 324 23.41 -3.09 16.88
N PHE A 325 23.29 -1.78 16.60
CA PHE A 325 23.63 -1.23 15.28
C PHE A 325 25.12 -1.32 14.96
N LYS A 326 25.98 -1.21 15.98
CA LYS A 326 27.42 -1.50 15.85
C LYS A 326 27.69 -2.97 15.53
N MET A 327 26.92 -3.90 16.08
CA MET A 327 27.06 -5.31 15.70
C MET A 327 26.53 -5.58 14.28
N ILE A 328 25.48 -4.88 13.84
CA ILE A 328 24.98 -4.96 12.45
C ILE A 328 26.05 -4.53 11.44
N SER A 329 26.93 -3.58 11.78
CA SER A 329 28.02 -3.18 10.87
C SER A 329 29.02 -4.31 10.60
N LEU A 330 29.01 -5.40 11.37
CA LEU A 330 29.82 -6.59 11.11
C LEU A 330 29.21 -7.52 10.04
N CYS A 331 27.97 -7.27 9.61
CA CYS A 331 27.29 -7.99 8.55
C CYS A 331 27.76 -7.49 7.16
N LEU A 332 28.99 -7.83 6.78
CA LEU A 332 29.68 -7.28 5.61
C LEU A 332 29.01 -7.62 4.26
N ASN A 333 28.31 -8.76 4.19
CA ASN A 333 27.65 -9.24 2.97
C ASN A 333 26.18 -8.81 2.86
N LEU A 334 25.70 -7.99 3.80
CA LEU A 334 24.30 -7.61 3.88
C LEU A 334 23.89 -6.80 2.64
N GLN A 335 22.85 -7.28 1.95
CA GLN A 335 22.31 -6.70 0.71
C GLN A 335 20.99 -5.97 0.97
N SER A 336 20.17 -6.45 1.91
CA SER A 336 18.89 -5.84 2.27
C SER A 336 18.83 -5.60 3.77
N LEU A 337 18.53 -4.36 4.16
CA LEU A 337 18.36 -3.96 5.55
C LEU A 337 17.08 -3.15 5.73
N ASN A 338 16.15 -3.68 6.51
CA ASN A 338 14.93 -2.98 6.87
C ASN A 338 14.92 -2.65 8.37
N LEU A 339 15.04 -1.36 8.69
CA LEU A 339 14.99 -0.81 10.05
C LEU A 339 13.78 0.12 10.21
N SER A 340 12.73 -0.07 9.41
CA SER A 340 11.55 0.78 9.46
C SER A 340 10.93 0.79 10.85
N MET A 341 10.42 1.93 11.31
CA MET A 341 9.76 2.12 12.60
C MET A 341 10.65 1.83 13.83
N CYS A 342 11.97 1.70 13.66
CA CYS A 342 12.94 1.65 14.75
C CYS A 342 13.12 3.05 15.35
N ARG A 343 12.30 3.40 16.35
CA ARG A 343 12.17 4.79 16.86
C ARG A 343 13.44 5.40 17.45
N ASN A 344 14.37 4.59 17.93
CA ASN A 344 15.61 5.05 18.55
C ASN A 344 16.78 5.18 17.55
N LEU A 345 16.58 4.78 16.29
CA LEU A 345 17.60 4.81 15.26
C LEU A 345 17.96 6.26 14.91
N ASN A 346 19.24 6.63 15.08
CA ASN A 346 19.74 7.98 14.84
C ASN A 346 20.82 8.01 13.73
N ASN A 347 21.35 9.21 13.44
CA ASN A 347 22.31 9.40 12.34
C ASN A 347 23.68 8.75 12.59
N GLU A 348 24.14 8.71 13.85
CA GLU A 348 25.41 8.06 14.23
C GLU A 348 25.31 6.53 14.07
N ASP A 349 24.14 5.96 14.36
CA ASP A 349 23.87 4.54 14.13
C ASP A 349 23.94 4.21 12.63
N ILE A 350 23.32 5.03 11.77
CA ILE A 350 23.41 4.86 10.31
C ILE A 350 24.85 4.99 9.83
N ALA A 351 25.58 6.01 10.31
CA ALA A 351 26.99 6.18 9.99
C ALA A 351 27.79 4.91 10.35
N THR A 352 27.59 4.38 11.56
CA THR A 352 28.21 3.15 12.04
C THR A 352 27.89 1.96 11.14
N ILE A 353 26.61 1.71 10.82
CA ILE A 353 26.19 0.61 9.95
C ILE A 353 26.88 0.70 8.59
N THR A 354 26.91 1.90 7.99
CA THR A 354 27.46 2.12 6.65
C THR A 354 28.97 1.93 6.56
N THR A 355 29.71 1.99 7.68
CA THR A 355 31.15 1.69 7.68
C THR A 355 31.48 0.26 7.30
N GLY A 356 30.57 -0.69 7.58
CA GLY A 356 30.77 -2.11 7.28
C GLY A 356 29.82 -2.68 6.23
N CYS A 357 28.56 -2.27 6.22
CA CYS A 357 27.54 -2.79 5.29
C CYS A 357 27.58 -2.08 3.91
N THR A 358 28.72 -2.14 3.23
CA THR A 358 28.91 -1.48 1.92
C THR A 358 28.27 -2.23 0.74
N ALA A 359 27.92 -3.50 0.94
CA ALA A 359 27.23 -4.35 -0.03
C ALA A 359 25.72 -4.06 -0.17
N LEU A 360 25.17 -3.14 0.63
CA LEU A 360 23.75 -2.83 0.66
C LEU A 360 23.22 -2.40 -0.72
N GLN A 361 22.12 -3.05 -1.11
CA GLN A 361 21.35 -2.79 -2.32
C GLN A 361 19.94 -2.29 -2.00
N LYS A 362 19.38 -2.68 -0.84
CA LYS A 362 18.04 -2.28 -0.42
C LYS A 362 18.07 -1.80 1.02
N VAL A 363 17.50 -0.62 1.26
CA VAL A 363 17.31 -0.10 2.62
C VAL A 363 15.92 0.49 2.78
N SER A 364 15.34 0.26 3.95
CA SER A 364 14.11 0.96 4.36
C SER A 364 14.27 1.51 5.78
N PHE A 365 14.05 2.82 5.88
CA PHE A 365 14.06 3.57 7.13
C PHE A 365 12.71 4.25 7.37
N GLN A 366 11.64 3.66 6.84
CA GLN A 366 10.30 4.24 6.93
C GLN A 366 9.92 4.50 8.39
N GLY A 367 9.51 5.72 8.72
CA GLY A 367 9.09 6.13 10.06
C GLY A 367 10.24 6.34 11.06
N CYS A 368 11.50 6.33 10.62
CA CYS A 368 12.66 6.65 11.45
C CYS A 368 12.82 8.17 11.56
N VAL A 369 12.01 8.78 12.43
CA VAL A 369 11.84 10.25 12.52
C VAL A 369 13.07 11.02 13.01
N LEU A 370 14.07 10.36 13.60
CA LEU A 370 15.31 10.98 14.08
C LEU A 370 16.37 11.14 12.98
N LEU A 371 16.17 10.50 11.83
CA LEU A 371 17.10 10.58 10.71
C LEU A 371 16.97 11.91 9.96
N ASN A 372 18.11 12.49 9.60
CA ASN A 372 18.23 13.73 8.83
C ASN A 372 19.25 13.58 7.70
N ASP A 373 19.68 14.69 7.12
CA ASP A 373 20.62 14.71 5.99
C ASP A 373 21.97 14.03 6.29
N ALA A 374 22.43 14.02 7.54
CA ALA A 374 23.69 13.37 7.92
C ALA A 374 23.63 11.85 7.66
N ALA A 375 22.51 11.20 7.99
CA ALA A 375 22.31 9.78 7.71
C ALA A 375 22.37 9.49 6.20
N LEU A 376 21.78 10.34 5.37
CA LEU A 376 21.84 10.17 3.91
C LEU A 376 23.23 10.40 3.34
N HIS A 377 24.02 11.33 3.88
CA HIS A 377 25.43 11.48 3.49
C HIS A 377 26.25 10.23 3.80
N SER A 378 26.06 9.63 4.99
CA SER A 378 26.75 8.39 5.35
C SER A 378 26.40 7.23 4.40
N LEU A 379 25.12 7.07 4.08
CA LEU A 379 24.64 6.09 3.09
C LEU A 379 25.22 6.35 1.70
N ALA A 380 25.15 7.59 1.24
CA ALA A 380 25.63 8.00 -0.08
C ALA A 380 27.15 7.83 -0.24
N GLY A 381 27.92 8.03 0.83
CA GLY A 381 29.37 7.92 0.81
C GLY A 381 29.90 6.49 0.80
N SER A 382 29.12 5.53 1.33
CA SER A 382 29.61 4.16 1.58
C SER A 382 28.84 3.07 0.81
N CYS A 383 27.57 3.31 0.46
CA CYS A 383 26.67 2.30 -0.11
C CYS A 383 26.34 2.58 -1.59
N ASN A 384 27.35 2.58 -2.46
CA ASN A 384 27.21 2.93 -3.88
C ASN A 384 26.41 1.89 -4.70
N ASN A 385 26.13 0.72 -4.10
CA ASN A 385 25.34 -0.35 -4.69
C ASN A 385 23.83 -0.24 -4.47
N LEU A 386 23.37 0.78 -3.74
CA LEU A 386 21.95 0.98 -3.44
C LEU A 386 21.11 1.06 -4.71
N ARG A 387 20.04 0.26 -4.73
CA ARG A 387 19.05 0.12 -5.80
C ARG A 387 17.65 0.50 -5.34
N ASP A 388 17.31 0.20 -4.09
CA ASP A 388 16.00 0.43 -3.50
C ASP A 388 16.14 1.16 -2.16
N VAL A 389 15.55 2.34 -2.05
CA VAL A 389 15.59 3.16 -0.84
C VAL A 389 14.18 3.62 -0.49
N SER A 390 13.74 3.34 0.73
CA SER A 390 12.48 3.84 1.28
C SER A 390 12.73 4.72 2.50
N LEU A 391 12.25 5.97 2.42
CA LEU A 391 12.38 7.03 3.43
C LEU A 391 11.00 7.55 3.85
N VAL A 392 9.96 6.72 3.73
CA VAL A 392 8.59 7.15 4.00
C VAL A 392 8.47 7.69 5.43
N PHE A 393 7.84 8.86 5.61
CA PHE A 393 7.72 9.52 6.92
C PHE A 393 9.06 9.92 7.59
N CYS A 394 10.15 10.05 6.85
CA CYS A 394 11.39 10.65 7.35
C CYS A 394 11.33 12.18 7.24
N TYR A 395 10.69 12.82 8.23
CA TYR A 395 10.31 14.23 8.16
C TYR A 395 11.47 15.23 8.16
N ASN A 396 12.66 14.84 8.65
CA ASN A 396 13.81 15.74 8.82
C ASN A 396 14.83 15.67 7.67
N ILE A 397 14.50 14.99 6.58
CA ILE A 397 15.33 14.92 5.37
C ILE A 397 15.01 16.10 4.46
N THR A 398 16.03 16.86 4.08
CA THR A 398 15.95 18.04 3.21
C THR A 398 16.55 17.77 1.83
N ASP A 399 16.55 18.79 0.97
CA ASP A 399 17.20 18.73 -0.34
C ASP A 399 18.69 18.36 -0.27
N VAL A 400 19.38 18.73 0.81
CA VAL A 400 20.82 18.45 0.96
C VAL A 400 21.07 16.95 1.05
N GLY A 401 20.38 16.25 1.96
CA GLY A 401 20.52 14.81 2.11
C GLY A 401 20.00 14.05 0.89
N PHE A 402 18.89 14.52 0.31
CA PHE A 402 18.35 13.94 -0.92
C PHE A 402 19.36 14.03 -2.06
N CYS A 403 19.93 15.20 -2.31
CA CYS A 403 20.98 15.40 -3.31
C CYS A 403 22.18 14.51 -3.06
N ALA A 404 22.65 14.37 -1.81
CA ALA A 404 23.74 13.47 -1.48
C ALA A 404 23.44 12.03 -1.92
N LEU A 405 22.26 11.51 -1.58
CA LEU A 405 21.82 10.17 -1.95
C LEU A 405 21.76 9.98 -3.48
N ILE A 406 21.18 10.94 -4.20
CA ILE A 406 21.01 10.87 -5.65
C ILE A 406 22.35 10.83 -6.39
N HIS A 407 23.33 11.62 -5.94
CA HIS A 407 24.65 11.67 -6.55
C HIS A 407 25.56 10.51 -6.11
N GLY A 408 25.49 10.09 -4.85
CA GLY A 408 26.31 9.01 -4.30
C GLY A 408 25.88 7.61 -4.73
N CYS A 409 24.60 7.41 -5.08
CA CYS A 409 24.07 6.09 -5.43
C CYS A 409 23.66 5.98 -6.91
N PRO A 410 24.61 5.77 -7.85
CA PRO A 410 24.33 5.75 -9.30
C PRO A 410 23.51 4.53 -9.76
N LYS A 411 23.37 3.49 -8.92
CA LYS A 411 22.59 2.27 -9.20
C LYS A 411 21.15 2.31 -8.69
N LEU A 412 20.71 3.43 -8.10
CA LEU A 412 19.35 3.60 -7.57
C LEU A 412 18.30 3.49 -8.69
N THR A 413 17.33 2.59 -8.51
CA THR A 413 16.23 2.33 -9.47
C THR A 413 14.86 2.46 -8.83
N HIS A 414 14.78 2.31 -7.51
CA HIS A 414 13.57 2.42 -6.71
C HIS A 414 13.82 3.43 -5.59
N LEU A 415 12.97 4.44 -5.49
CA LEU A 415 13.04 5.44 -4.43
C LEU A 415 11.64 5.81 -3.95
N ASN A 416 11.42 5.74 -2.65
CA ASN A 416 10.18 6.13 -2.00
C ASN A 416 10.45 7.21 -0.95
N VAL A 417 9.99 8.43 -1.23
CA VAL A 417 10.14 9.60 -0.36
C VAL A 417 8.78 10.16 0.06
N LYS A 418 7.75 9.31 0.12
CA LYS A 418 6.42 9.72 0.57
C LYS A 418 6.50 10.32 1.99
N ALA A 419 5.90 11.49 2.18
CA ALA A 419 5.87 12.23 3.43
C ALA A 419 7.25 12.71 3.94
N CYS A 420 8.22 12.91 3.03
CA CYS A 420 9.44 13.68 3.29
C CYS A 420 9.15 15.17 3.12
N ASN A 421 8.69 15.81 4.19
CA ASN A 421 8.03 17.11 4.14
C ASN A 421 8.93 18.30 3.78
N LEU A 422 10.25 18.15 3.88
CA LEU A 422 11.22 19.23 3.66
C LEU A 422 11.90 19.15 2.28
N LEU A 423 11.50 18.22 1.41
CA LEU A 423 11.95 18.18 0.03
C LEU A 423 11.25 19.27 -0.80
N THR A 424 12.03 19.97 -1.62
CA THR A 424 11.57 21.02 -2.53
C THR A 424 11.85 20.64 -3.99
N GLU A 425 11.56 21.55 -4.91
CA GLU A 425 11.87 21.40 -6.34
C GLU A 425 13.36 21.14 -6.61
N LEU A 426 14.28 21.63 -5.76
CA LEU A 426 15.72 21.44 -5.90
C LEU A 426 16.11 19.96 -5.88
N SER A 427 15.50 19.17 -4.99
CA SER A 427 15.66 17.71 -4.95
C SER A 427 15.36 17.07 -6.32
N PHE A 428 14.27 17.49 -6.96
CA PHE A 428 13.81 16.88 -8.20
C PHE A 428 14.54 17.40 -9.44
N VAL A 429 15.06 18.63 -9.39
CA VAL A 429 16.02 19.12 -10.40
C VAL A 429 17.29 18.28 -10.36
N ALA A 430 17.86 18.04 -9.17
CA ALA A 430 19.01 17.16 -9.02
C ALA A 430 18.72 15.73 -9.50
N LEU A 431 17.52 15.22 -9.21
CA LEU A 431 17.06 13.92 -9.71
C LEU A 431 17.03 13.85 -11.24
N ALA A 432 16.53 14.91 -11.89
CA ALA A 432 16.45 15.00 -13.35
C ALA A 432 17.83 15.11 -14.02
N GLN A 433 18.80 15.72 -13.33
CA GLN A 433 20.18 15.89 -13.81
C GLN A 433 21.11 14.73 -13.46
N ARG A 434 20.61 13.75 -12.69
CA ARG A 434 21.37 12.60 -12.23
C ARG A 434 21.96 11.80 -13.39
N LYS A 435 23.24 11.43 -13.27
CA LYS A 435 23.92 10.46 -14.13
C LYS A 435 23.88 9.09 -13.48
N GLY A 436 23.23 8.11 -14.09
CA GLY A 436 23.09 6.76 -13.52
C GLY A 436 22.07 5.90 -14.24
N VAL A 437 21.68 4.79 -13.62
CA VAL A 437 20.62 3.92 -14.15
C VAL A 437 19.24 4.59 -14.05
N ASN A 438 18.37 4.30 -15.01
CA ASN A 438 17.01 4.83 -15.02
C ASN A 438 16.18 4.30 -13.83
N PHE A 439 15.33 5.16 -13.26
CA PHE A 439 14.35 4.74 -12.26
C PHE A 439 13.31 3.83 -12.90
N ILE A 440 13.00 2.74 -12.18
CA ILE A 440 11.88 1.84 -12.46
C ILE A 440 10.67 2.28 -11.63
N LYS A 441 10.90 2.73 -10.39
CA LYS A 441 9.83 3.15 -9.48
C LYS A 441 10.25 4.37 -8.66
N LEU A 442 9.45 5.43 -8.72
CA LEU A 442 9.62 6.62 -7.91
C LEU A 442 8.29 6.94 -7.23
N VAL A 443 8.27 6.91 -5.91
CA VAL A 443 7.08 7.20 -5.10
C VAL A 443 7.31 8.52 -4.37
N ILE A 444 6.54 9.53 -4.79
CA ILE A 444 6.53 10.87 -4.20
C ILE A 444 5.08 11.16 -3.81
N GLY A 445 4.85 11.60 -2.59
CA GLY A 445 3.51 11.96 -2.13
C GLY A 445 3.57 12.61 -0.76
N ALA A 446 2.74 13.61 -0.48
CA ALA A 446 2.69 14.32 0.79
C ALA A 446 4.01 15.01 1.23
N CYS A 447 4.88 15.45 0.31
CA CYS A 447 6.04 16.30 0.65
C CYS A 447 5.58 17.76 0.80
N ALA A 448 5.47 18.24 2.04
CA ALA A 448 4.77 19.48 2.44
C ALA A 448 5.25 20.83 1.83
N ARG A 449 6.34 20.86 1.05
CA ARG A 449 6.87 22.08 0.41
C ARG A 449 6.83 22.09 -1.12
N LEU A 450 6.22 21.07 -1.73
CA LEU A 450 5.98 21.03 -3.17
C LEU A 450 4.61 21.65 -3.44
N ILE A 451 4.60 22.86 -3.99
CA ILE A 451 3.40 23.71 -4.04
C ILE A 451 2.33 23.14 -4.99
N GLU A 452 2.69 22.40 -6.05
CA GLU A 452 1.71 21.79 -6.97
C GLU A 452 2.23 20.49 -7.64
N THR A 453 1.43 19.44 -7.63
CA THR A 453 1.65 18.18 -8.38
C THR A 453 1.74 18.41 -9.91
N ALA A 454 1.30 19.57 -10.41
CA ALA A 454 1.34 19.97 -11.82
C ALA A 454 2.75 20.36 -12.31
N SER A 455 3.54 21.05 -11.49
CA SER A 455 4.94 21.40 -11.79
C SER A 455 5.81 20.16 -11.92
N TYR A 456 5.47 19.08 -11.21
CA TYR A 456 6.12 17.77 -11.30
C TYR A 456 5.87 17.08 -12.64
N ALA A 457 4.62 17.04 -13.13
CA ALA A 457 4.32 16.52 -14.46
C ALA A 457 5.06 17.32 -15.55
N HIS A 458 5.27 18.62 -15.33
CA HIS A 458 6.03 19.48 -16.24
C HIS A 458 7.54 19.19 -16.19
N ILE A 459 8.16 19.06 -15.01
CA ILE A 459 9.60 18.77 -14.85
C ILE A 459 9.94 17.36 -15.35
N ILE A 460 9.11 16.35 -15.05
CA ILE A 460 9.30 14.99 -15.58
C ILE A 460 9.06 14.96 -17.09
N LYS A 461 8.03 15.64 -17.62
CA LYS A 461 7.82 15.74 -19.08
C LYS A 461 8.95 16.50 -19.77
N GLN A 462 9.50 17.56 -19.17
CA GLN A 462 10.66 18.28 -19.68
C GLN A 462 11.91 17.41 -19.66
N ALA A 463 12.22 16.70 -18.57
CA ALA A 463 13.36 15.79 -18.50
C ALA A 463 13.27 14.66 -19.53
N VAL A 464 12.08 14.07 -19.70
CA VAL A 464 11.82 13.06 -20.75
C VAL A 464 11.95 13.68 -22.15
N TYR A 465 11.46 14.90 -22.36
CA TYR A 465 11.58 15.62 -23.62
C TYR A 465 13.04 15.95 -23.95
N THR A 466 13.84 16.45 -23.00
CA THR A 466 15.27 16.75 -23.18
C THR A 466 16.08 15.50 -23.49
N ILE A 467 15.77 14.35 -22.86
CA ILE A 467 16.39 13.05 -23.17
C ILE A 467 16.04 12.56 -24.58
N LEU A 468 14.79 12.79 -25.02
CA LEU A 468 14.33 12.43 -26.38
C LEU A 468 14.94 13.36 -27.45
N THR A 469 15.13 14.65 -27.17
CA THR A 469 15.72 15.61 -28.11
C THR A 469 17.25 15.50 -28.20
N MET A 470 17.95 15.12 -27.11
CA MET A 470 19.41 14.91 -27.12
C MET A 470 19.85 13.68 -27.93
N ARG A 471 18.96 12.73 -28.21
CA ARG A 471 19.23 11.60 -29.13
C ARG A 471 18.99 11.94 -30.60
N ALA A 472 18.41 13.11 -30.91
CA ALA A 472 18.01 13.49 -32.26
C ALA A 472 18.93 14.52 -32.94
N THR A 473 19.89 15.13 -32.24
CA THR A 473 20.78 16.15 -32.82
C THR A 473 22.24 15.95 -32.43
N SER A 474 22.98 15.26 -33.29
CA SER A 474 24.43 15.42 -33.36
C SER A 474 24.75 16.75 -34.07
N LEU A 475 25.04 17.82 -33.32
CA LEU A 475 26.01 18.87 -33.69
C LEU A 475 26.31 19.76 -32.46
N PRO A 476 27.53 20.34 -32.35
CA PRO A 476 28.04 20.88 -31.09
C PRO A 476 27.57 22.33 -30.86
N MET A 477 26.97 22.59 -29.70
CA MET A 477 26.91 23.96 -29.17
C MET A 477 28.15 24.21 -28.31
N LYS A 478 29.04 25.10 -28.78
CA LYS A 478 30.01 25.78 -27.93
C LYS A 478 29.24 26.70 -26.98
N LEU A 479 29.09 26.28 -25.73
CA LEU A 479 28.81 27.19 -24.63
C LEU A 479 30.12 27.88 -24.26
N SER A 480 30.11 29.22 -24.29
CA SER A 480 31.27 30.04 -23.92
C SER A 480 31.66 29.80 -22.46
N GLN A 481 32.95 29.63 -22.21
CA GLN A 481 33.62 29.48 -20.91
C GLN A 481 33.27 30.57 -19.86
N LYS A 482 32.54 31.63 -20.22
CA LYS A 482 32.21 32.77 -19.35
C LYS A 482 31.08 32.55 -18.34
N SER A 483 30.36 31.43 -18.41
CA SER A 483 29.23 31.14 -17.48
C SER A 483 29.53 30.06 -16.44
N LEU A 484 30.73 29.47 -16.47
CA LEU A 484 31.19 28.46 -15.49
C LEU A 484 32.22 29.00 -14.49
N ASP A 485 32.77 30.19 -14.72
CA ASP A 485 33.78 30.80 -13.84
C ASP A 485 33.17 31.70 -12.72
N THR A 486 31.85 31.89 -12.67
CA THR A 486 31.21 32.75 -11.65
C THR A 486 30.84 32.03 -10.35
N LEU A 487 31.30 30.78 -10.15
CA LEU A 487 31.08 30.00 -8.92
C LEU A 487 32.38 29.67 -8.17
N HIS A 488 33.52 30.24 -8.56
CA HIS A 488 34.82 29.97 -7.92
C HIS A 488 35.51 31.15 -7.24
N GLU A 489 34.90 32.33 -7.18
CA GLU A 489 35.40 33.42 -6.34
C GLU A 489 34.23 33.97 -5.54
N HIS A 490 34.21 33.69 -4.22
CA HIS A 490 33.75 34.55 -3.11
C HIS A 490 34.05 33.78 -1.82
N HIS A 491 35.33 33.53 -1.58
CA HIS A 491 35.87 33.33 -0.25
C HIS A 491 36.64 34.61 0.12
N ASN A 492 36.39 35.08 1.34
CA ASN A 492 36.99 36.22 2.04
C ASN A 492 36.55 37.62 1.58
N GLU A 493 35.64 38.23 2.35
CA GLU A 493 35.86 39.57 2.90
C GLU A 493 34.91 39.83 4.09
N ASP A 494 35.48 40.43 5.14
CA ASP A 494 34.89 40.73 6.44
C ASP A 494 33.72 41.72 6.38
N ILE A 495 32.65 41.46 7.17
CA ILE A 495 31.58 42.44 7.46
C ILE A 495 31.37 42.53 9.00
N PRO A 496 31.27 43.74 9.58
CA PRO A 496 31.60 44.05 11.00
C PRO A 496 30.46 43.76 12.02
N PRO A 497 30.73 43.83 13.35
CA PRO A 497 29.81 43.32 14.36
C PRO A 497 28.68 44.29 14.68
N ILE A 498 27.43 43.80 14.65
CA ILE A 498 26.27 44.54 15.14
C ILE A 498 25.92 44.08 16.55
N LYS A 499 25.74 45.09 17.41
CA LYS A 499 25.79 45.10 18.88
C LYS A 499 24.62 44.35 19.56
N SER A 500 24.95 43.70 20.68
CA SER A 500 24.07 43.36 21.82
C SER A 500 23.36 44.61 22.35
N ALA A 501 22.08 44.60 22.77
CA ALA A 501 21.49 44.07 24.02
C ALA A 501 20.02 44.64 24.13
N PRO A 502 19.14 44.31 25.11
CA PRO A 502 19.40 43.55 26.34
C PRO A 502 18.38 42.45 26.69
N MET A 503 18.78 41.70 27.72
CA MET A 503 18.02 40.67 28.41
C MET A 503 16.77 41.21 29.11
N LEU A 504 15.70 40.41 29.06
CA LEU A 504 14.71 40.34 30.13
C LEU A 504 14.57 38.86 30.50
N SER A 505 15.19 38.52 31.62
CA SER A 505 14.98 37.29 32.39
C SER A 505 13.73 37.44 33.25
N GLY A 506 12.96 36.36 33.39
CA GLY A 506 12.07 36.17 34.54
C GLY A 506 10.68 35.63 34.22
N LEU A 507 10.49 34.33 34.53
CA LEU A 507 9.24 33.66 34.93
C LEU A 507 8.25 33.37 33.77
N ASP A 508 7.72 32.17 33.54
CA ASP A 508 7.69 30.97 34.35
C ASP A 508 7.30 29.72 33.51
N ASN A 509 7.60 28.55 34.08
CA ASN A 509 7.40 27.21 33.53
C ASN A 509 5.93 26.88 33.18
N ASN A 510 5.66 26.35 31.98
CA ASN A 510 4.80 25.16 31.80
C ASN A 510 4.74 24.65 30.34
N ARG A 511 5.11 23.36 30.19
CA ARG A 511 4.54 22.33 29.29
C ARG A 511 4.50 22.60 27.79
N GLY A 512 5.27 21.79 27.06
CA GLY A 512 5.31 21.77 25.61
C GLY A 512 3.98 21.39 24.95
N PHE A 513 3.75 21.98 23.79
CA PHE A 513 2.88 21.44 22.74
C PHE A 513 3.44 21.91 21.38
N ARG A 514 3.65 20.97 20.46
CA ARG A 514 3.79 21.25 19.02
C ARG A 514 2.60 22.14 18.63
N ARG A 515 2.84 23.34 18.08
CA ARG A 515 1.77 24.23 17.61
C ARG A 515 0.95 23.52 16.51
N THR A 516 -0.28 23.15 16.83
CA THR A 516 -1.27 22.66 15.86
C THR A 516 -1.77 23.82 15.00
N SER A 517 -2.05 23.59 13.72
CA SER A 517 -2.64 24.57 12.78
C SER A 517 -4.15 24.82 13.00
N TYR A 518 -4.73 24.13 13.99
CA TYR A 518 -6.13 24.13 14.37
C TYR A 518 -6.30 24.55 15.85
N LEU A 519 -7.33 25.33 16.13
CA LEU A 519 -7.66 25.87 17.46
C LEU A 519 -9.02 25.35 17.96
N GLU A 520 -9.08 24.91 19.22
CA GLU A 520 -10.33 24.68 19.96
C GLU A 520 -10.48 25.78 21.00
N THR A 521 -11.54 26.57 20.90
CA THR A 521 -11.77 27.75 21.74
C THR A 521 -13.03 27.56 22.56
N ASN A 522 -12.90 27.57 23.89
CA ASN A 522 -14.02 27.34 24.81
C ASN A 522 -14.61 28.64 25.39
N CYS A 523 -14.19 29.80 24.90
CA CYS A 523 -14.67 31.11 25.32
C CYS A 523 -15.26 31.89 24.13
N LEU A 524 -16.32 32.64 24.38
CA LEU A 524 -17.06 33.36 23.34
C LEU A 524 -17.33 34.81 23.72
N HIS A 525 -16.59 35.72 23.10
CA HIS A 525 -16.82 37.16 23.15
C HIS A 525 -17.50 37.64 21.87
N LYS A 526 -18.62 38.34 22.03
CA LYS A 526 -19.37 38.95 20.93
C LYS A 526 -19.48 40.44 21.16
N SER A 527 -19.13 41.22 20.16
CA SER A 527 -19.34 42.67 20.13
C SER A 527 -19.92 43.09 18.78
N CYS A 528 -20.41 44.33 18.71
CA CYS A 528 -20.84 44.96 17.48
C CYS A 528 -20.18 46.32 17.42
N ASP A 529 -19.52 46.61 16.31
CA ASP A 529 -19.00 47.93 16.05
C ASP A 529 -20.17 48.87 15.74
N ILE A 530 -20.26 49.97 16.49
CA ILE A 530 -21.35 50.96 16.42
C ILE A 530 -21.22 51.81 15.15
N THR A 531 -20.01 51.95 14.60
CA THR A 531 -19.74 52.76 13.40
C THR A 531 -19.90 51.99 12.10
N THR A 532 -19.42 50.75 12.04
CA THR A 532 -19.50 49.91 10.82
C THR A 532 -20.71 48.97 10.83
N GLY A 533 -21.35 48.75 11.98
CA GLY A 533 -22.44 47.78 12.14
C GLY A 533 -21.99 46.30 12.04
N HIS A 534 -20.68 46.06 11.88
CA HIS A 534 -20.13 44.71 11.77
C HIS A 534 -20.11 44.02 13.13
N LYS A 535 -20.46 42.73 13.12
CA LYS A 535 -20.43 41.87 14.31
C LYS A 535 -19.05 41.25 14.44
N GLN A 536 -18.48 41.29 15.63
CA GLN A 536 -17.21 40.64 15.93
C GLN A 536 -17.44 39.42 16.83
N LEU A 537 -16.72 38.35 16.51
CA LEU A 537 -16.71 37.06 17.18
C LEU A 537 -15.28 36.74 17.57
N ASN A 538 -14.93 36.88 18.84
CA ASN A 538 -13.54 36.84 19.31
C ASN A 538 -12.64 37.73 18.42
N GLN A 539 -11.63 37.16 17.76
CA GLN A 539 -10.71 37.84 16.84
C GLN A 539 -11.27 38.09 15.42
N TYR A 540 -12.48 37.63 15.11
CA TYR A 540 -13.05 37.62 13.76
C TYR A 540 -14.12 38.70 13.56
N ILE A 541 -13.90 39.61 12.62
CA ILE A 541 -14.90 40.58 12.16
C ILE A 541 -15.73 39.92 11.05
N LEU A 542 -17.05 39.81 11.25
CA LEU A 542 -17.97 39.14 10.33
C LEU A 542 -18.55 40.11 9.31
N TYR A 543 -18.39 39.76 8.03
CA TYR A 543 -18.91 40.48 6.87
C TYR A 543 -20.16 39.77 6.30
N ASP A 544 -20.41 39.98 5.01
CA ASP A 544 -21.54 39.48 4.26
C ASP A 544 -21.62 37.96 4.20
N VAL A 545 -22.83 37.49 3.91
CA VAL A 545 -23.14 36.08 3.69
C VAL A 545 -22.64 35.70 2.30
N ILE A 546 -21.71 34.75 2.26
CA ILE A 546 -21.09 34.27 1.01
C ILE A 546 -21.73 32.97 0.50
N GLY A 547 -22.55 32.31 1.31
CA GLY A 547 -23.23 31.08 0.90
C GLY A 547 -24.13 30.49 1.97
N LYS A 548 -24.76 29.36 1.63
CA LYS A 548 -25.57 28.54 2.53
C LYS A 548 -25.12 27.08 2.37
N GLY A 549 -24.66 26.46 3.45
CA GLY A 549 -24.29 25.04 3.49
C GLY A 549 -25.15 24.26 4.50
N ALA A 550 -24.77 23.00 4.81
CA ALA A 550 -25.49 22.18 5.82
C ALA A 550 -25.54 22.84 7.20
N TYR A 551 -24.57 23.67 7.54
CA TYR A 551 -24.53 24.44 8.80
C TYR A 551 -25.26 25.78 8.74
N GLY A 552 -26.02 26.05 7.67
CA GLY A 552 -26.73 27.32 7.47
C GLY A 552 -25.88 28.37 6.76
N LYS A 553 -26.12 29.65 7.09
CA LYS A 553 -25.49 30.80 6.41
C LYS A 553 -23.98 30.87 6.72
N VAL A 554 -23.15 30.82 5.68
CA VAL A 554 -21.70 31.02 5.75
C VAL A 554 -21.38 32.48 5.49
N ARG A 555 -20.54 33.09 6.32
CA ARG A 555 -20.13 34.51 6.22
C ARG A 555 -18.63 34.62 6.00
N LYS A 556 -18.20 35.66 5.28
CA LYS A 556 -16.79 36.05 5.22
C LYS A 556 -16.39 36.63 6.57
N ALA A 557 -15.22 36.25 7.08
CA ALA A 557 -14.71 36.67 8.39
C ALA A 557 -13.26 37.15 8.26
N PHE A 558 -12.92 38.31 8.81
CA PHE A 558 -11.58 38.87 8.76
C PHE A 558 -10.91 38.80 10.13
N TRP A 559 -9.65 38.35 10.18
CA TRP A 559 -8.80 38.43 11.38
C TRP A 559 -7.77 39.55 11.17
N PRO A 560 -7.93 40.71 11.84
CA PRO A 560 -7.06 41.87 11.65
C PRO A 560 -5.58 41.60 11.92
N GLU A 561 -5.23 40.96 13.03
CA GLU A 561 -3.84 40.70 13.41
C GLU A 561 -3.10 39.78 12.41
N LYS A 562 -3.82 38.86 11.76
CA LYS A 562 -3.26 37.97 10.73
C LYS A 562 -3.41 38.51 9.31
N ASN A 563 -4.11 39.64 9.15
CA ASN A 563 -4.49 40.22 7.87
C ASN A 563 -5.03 39.16 6.88
N LYS A 564 -5.97 38.31 7.34
CA LYS A 564 -6.46 37.16 6.54
C LYS A 564 -7.96 36.96 6.67
N TYR A 565 -8.58 36.55 5.56
CA TYR A 565 -9.99 36.17 5.50
C TYR A 565 -10.22 34.67 5.67
N TYR A 566 -11.37 34.34 6.24
CA TYR A 566 -11.85 33.01 6.57
C TYR A 566 -13.33 32.88 6.26
N ALA A 567 -13.83 31.64 6.23
CA ALA A 567 -15.26 31.35 6.16
C ALA A 567 -15.77 30.98 7.56
N HIS A 568 -16.85 31.63 7.98
CA HIS A 568 -17.49 31.42 9.28
C HIS A 568 -18.88 30.81 9.10
N ALA A 569 -19.13 29.69 9.78
CA ALA A 569 -20.44 29.04 9.89
C ALA A 569 -20.82 28.78 11.36
N LYS A 570 -22.10 28.57 11.65
CA LYS A 570 -22.56 28.29 13.02
C LYS A 570 -23.68 27.26 13.06
N LYS A 571 -23.56 26.27 13.95
CA LYS A 571 -24.56 25.20 14.14
C LYS A 571 -25.26 25.37 15.49
N PRO A 572 -26.60 25.39 15.56
CA PRO A 572 -27.30 25.36 16.84
C PRO A 572 -27.10 24.01 17.54
N ILE A 573 -26.97 24.03 18.87
CA ILE A 573 -26.83 22.85 19.72
C ILE A 573 -27.73 22.96 20.94
N LEU A 574 -28.28 21.83 21.38
CA LEU A 574 -29.03 21.72 22.62
C LEU A 574 -28.07 21.35 23.77
N ARG A 575 -28.09 22.12 24.87
CA ARG A 575 -27.28 21.88 26.07
C ARG A 575 -28.15 21.77 27.32
N GLY A 576 -27.63 21.10 28.35
CA GLY A 576 -28.25 21.02 29.68
C GLY A 576 -29.41 20.02 29.80
N PRO A 577 -30.29 20.14 30.81
CA PRO A 577 -31.35 19.16 31.11
C PRO A 577 -32.30 18.87 29.95
N ARG A 578 -32.50 19.84 29.04
CA ARG A 578 -33.31 19.67 27.82
C ARG A 578 -32.71 18.67 26.82
N ALA A 579 -31.38 18.52 26.77
CA ALA A 579 -30.69 17.53 25.94
C ALA A 579 -30.69 16.12 26.55
N LEU A 580 -31.01 15.98 27.85
CA LEU A 580 -31.21 14.69 28.52
C LEU A 580 -32.65 14.18 28.38
N ALA A 581 -33.61 15.10 28.27
CA ALA A 581 -35.04 14.80 28.11
C ALA A 581 -35.39 14.32 26.68
N ILE A 582 -34.70 14.86 25.67
CA ILE A 582 -34.75 14.40 24.29
C ILE A 582 -33.52 13.50 24.16
N LYS A 583 -33.66 12.19 23.89
CA LYS A 583 -32.51 11.29 23.63
C LYS A 583 -31.79 11.70 22.32
N ASP A 584 -31.23 12.90 22.28
CA ASP A 584 -30.67 13.53 21.08
C ASP A 584 -29.19 13.17 20.97
N ASP A 585 -28.86 12.32 19.99
CA ASP A 585 -27.50 11.97 19.61
C ASP A 585 -26.80 13.07 18.78
N GLY A 586 -27.50 14.17 18.49
CA GLY A 586 -27.04 15.24 17.62
C GLY A 586 -25.73 15.88 18.08
N LEU A 587 -25.54 16.08 19.39
CA LEU A 587 -24.28 16.63 19.92
C LEU A 587 -23.10 15.66 19.73
N GLU A 588 -23.31 14.36 19.87
CA GLU A 588 -22.28 13.36 19.61
C GLU A 588 -21.95 13.28 18.12
N LYS A 589 -22.95 13.31 17.24
CA LYS A 589 -22.74 13.34 15.77
C LYS A 589 -21.88 14.53 15.35
N ILE A 590 -22.20 15.72 15.87
CA ILE A 590 -21.45 16.96 15.61
C ILE A 590 -20.00 16.85 16.13
N ARG A 591 -19.80 16.27 17.32
CA ARG A 591 -18.45 16.04 17.86
C ARG A 591 -17.65 15.03 17.04
N ARG A 592 -18.26 13.96 16.54
CA ARG A 592 -17.62 12.99 15.65
C ARG A 592 -17.21 13.62 14.32
N GLU A 593 -18.11 14.41 13.74
CA GLU A 593 -17.88 15.22 12.54
C GLU A 593 -16.65 16.15 12.70
N PHE A 594 -16.52 16.88 13.82
CA PHE A 594 -15.33 17.69 14.09
C PHE A 594 -14.07 16.87 14.38
N ALA A 595 -14.21 15.73 15.05
CA ALA A 595 -13.08 14.85 15.31
C ALA A 595 -12.46 14.29 14.02
N ILE A 596 -13.28 14.12 12.98
CA ILE A 596 -12.83 13.83 11.62
C ILE A 596 -12.19 15.08 11.01
N TRP A 597 -12.94 16.16 10.87
CA TRP A 597 -12.54 17.33 10.07
C TRP A 597 -11.25 17.99 10.58
N LYS A 598 -11.03 18.04 11.90
CA LYS A 598 -9.82 18.65 12.49
C LYS A 598 -8.51 17.91 12.16
N LYS A 599 -8.60 16.66 11.69
CA LYS A 599 -7.44 15.84 11.29
C LYS A 599 -7.13 15.94 9.80
N LEU A 600 -7.99 16.61 9.01
CA LEU A 600 -7.88 16.65 7.55
C LEU A 600 -7.05 17.87 7.11
N GLN A 601 -5.95 17.59 6.41
CA GLN A 601 -5.14 18.62 5.75
C GLN A 601 -4.71 18.11 4.37
N HIS A 602 -5.41 18.59 3.34
CA HIS A 602 -5.19 18.21 1.95
C HIS A 602 -5.52 19.38 1.02
N PRO A 603 -4.80 19.60 -0.10
CA PRO A 603 -5.11 20.68 -1.06
C PRO A 603 -6.55 20.63 -1.56
N ASN A 604 -7.12 19.44 -1.76
CA ASN A 604 -8.49 19.24 -2.26
C ASN A 604 -9.54 19.00 -1.17
N ILE A 605 -9.26 19.38 0.08
CA ILE A 605 -10.22 19.35 1.19
C ILE A 605 -10.22 20.70 1.88
N VAL A 606 -11.41 21.24 2.20
CA VAL A 606 -11.52 22.48 2.97
C VAL A 606 -10.92 22.28 4.36
N CYS A 607 -9.94 23.10 4.73
CA CYS A 607 -9.26 23.01 6.01
C CYS A 607 -10.01 23.78 7.12
N LEU A 608 -10.39 23.08 8.19
CA LEU A 608 -10.92 23.66 9.42
C LEU A 608 -9.79 24.32 10.22
N LYS A 609 -9.99 25.58 10.63
CA LYS A 609 -8.98 26.39 11.33
C LYS A 609 -9.28 26.58 12.80
N GLU A 610 -10.54 26.77 13.15
CA GLU A 610 -10.95 26.93 14.55
C GLU A 610 -12.38 26.45 14.77
N VAL A 611 -12.62 25.84 15.92
CA VAL A 611 -13.96 25.58 16.46
C VAL A 611 -14.11 26.33 17.78
N ILE A 612 -15.11 27.20 17.86
CA ILE A 612 -15.46 27.91 19.09
C ILE A 612 -16.69 27.23 19.70
N ASP A 613 -16.46 26.47 20.76
CA ASP A 613 -17.44 25.64 21.48
C ASP A 613 -17.59 26.11 22.94
N ALA A 614 -18.12 27.32 23.14
CA ALA A 614 -18.26 27.89 24.47
C ALA A 614 -19.47 27.29 25.24
N PRO A 615 -19.29 26.79 26.49
CA PRO A 615 -20.34 26.14 27.28
C PRO A 615 -21.62 26.95 27.46
N GLU A 616 -21.50 28.27 27.57
CA GLU A 616 -22.59 29.24 27.72
C GLU A 616 -23.37 29.50 26.43
N SER A 617 -22.89 29.01 25.28
CA SER A 617 -23.50 29.21 23.97
C SER A 617 -24.25 27.97 23.49
N ASN A 618 -25.52 28.14 23.10
CA ASN A 618 -26.31 27.12 22.39
C ASN A 618 -25.95 27.03 20.88
N LYS A 619 -24.75 27.46 20.51
CA LYS A 619 -24.23 27.45 19.12
C LYS A 619 -22.75 27.14 19.13
N ILE A 620 -22.33 26.27 18.22
CA ILE A 620 -20.92 26.03 17.89
C ILE A 620 -20.59 26.85 16.65
N TYR A 621 -19.45 27.54 16.66
CA TYR A 621 -18.95 28.33 15.54
C TYR A 621 -17.75 27.65 14.90
N MET A 622 -17.74 27.62 13.58
CA MET A 622 -16.70 26.97 12.78
C MET A 622 -16.04 28.01 11.89
N ILE A 623 -14.71 28.06 11.93
CA ILE A 623 -13.88 28.90 11.08
C ILE A 623 -13.06 27.97 10.19
N SER A 624 -13.28 28.03 8.88
CA SER A 624 -12.50 27.30 7.88
C SER A 624 -11.72 28.27 7.00
N GLU A 625 -10.83 27.74 6.17
CA GLU A 625 -10.30 28.53 5.05
C GLU A 625 -11.43 29.06 4.16
N LEU A 626 -11.24 30.27 3.65
CA LEU A 626 -12.12 30.88 2.66
C LEU A 626 -11.67 30.42 1.26
N ILE A 627 -12.59 29.86 0.48
CA ILE A 627 -12.36 29.55 -0.93
C ILE A 627 -13.07 30.60 -1.77
N GLU A 628 -12.30 31.43 -2.46
CA GLU A 628 -12.83 32.46 -3.36
C GLU A 628 -13.00 31.85 -4.75
N GLY A 629 -14.23 31.87 -5.29
CA GLY A 629 -14.53 31.22 -6.57
C GLY A 629 -16.00 31.28 -6.97
N ARG A 630 -16.35 30.59 -8.07
CA ARG A 630 -17.70 30.59 -8.66
C ARG A 630 -18.43 29.27 -8.42
N PRO A 631 -19.76 29.25 -8.28
CA PRO A 631 -20.53 28.00 -8.28
C PRO A 631 -20.33 27.24 -9.60
N LEU A 632 -20.12 25.92 -9.51
CA LEU A 632 -20.09 25.03 -10.68
C LEU A 632 -21.49 24.64 -11.17
N LEU A 633 -22.53 24.94 -10.41
CA LEU A 633 -23.91 24.57 -10.71
C LEU A 633 -24.78 25.79 -11.03
N ASP A 634 -25.68 25.60 -11.98
CA ASP A 634 -26.80 26.49 -12.29
C ASP A 634 -28.07 25.91 -11.63
N GLY A 635 -28.12 25.92 -10.30
CA GLY A 635 -29.21 25.32 -9.49
C GLY A 635 -28.85 23.98 -8.83
N GLU A 636 -29.84 23.13 -8.54
CA GLU A 636 -29.62 21.87 -7.77
C GLU A 636 -29.28 20.64 -8.65
N SER A 637 -29.63 20.66 -9.94
CA SER A 637 -29.58 19.44 -10.79
C SER A 637 -29.17 19.68 -12.24
N LYS A 638 -28.65 20.86 -12.57
CA LYS A 638 -28.14 21.23 -13.90
C LYS A 638 -26.88 22.08 -13.77
N CYS A 639 -26.00 21.98 -14.74
CA CYS A 639 -24.91 22.93 -14.91
C CYS A 639 -24.66 23.15 -16.40
N THR A 640 -24.06 24.29 -16.72
CA THR A 640 -23.41 24.47 -18.01
C THR A 640 -22.32 23.39 -18.17
N PRO A 641 -22.37 22.55 -19.22
CA PRO A 641 -21.36 21.51 -19.45
C PRO A 641 -19.95 22.09 -19.47
N LEU A 642 -19.04 21.44 -18.76
CA LEU A 642 -17.61 21.74 -18.79
C LEU A 642 -16.99 21.08 -20.03
N ASN A 643 -15.97 21.71 -20.60
CA ASN A 643 -15.13 21.02 -21.59
C ASN A 643 -14.39 19.85 -20.94
N GLU A 644 -14.01 18.86 -21.74
CA GLU A 644 -13.43 17.61 -21.27
C GLU A 644 -12.15 17.82 -20.44
N ASP A 645 -11.28 18.76 -20.84
CA ASP A 645 -10.05 19.07 -20.12
C ASP A 645 -10.31 19.65 -18.72
N THR A 646 -11.29 20.55 -18.60
CA THR A 646 -11.68 21.15 -17.31
C THR A 646 -12.38 20.11 -16.44
N ALA A 647 -13.28 19.31 -17.02
CA ALA A 647 -13.95 18.21 -16.32
C ALA A 647 -12.95 17.19 -15.78
N LYS A 648 -11.96 16.81 -16.61
CA LYS A 648 -10.85 15.94 -16.24
C LYS A 648 -10.03 16.53 -15.11
N HIS A 649 -9.65 17.81 -15.21
CA HIS A 649 -8.86 18.48 -14.16
C HIS A 649 -9.61 18.52 -12.82
N CYS A 650 -10.90 18.88 -12.85
CA CYS A 650 -11.75 18.88 -11.66
C CYS A 650 -11.92 17.48 -11.07
N PHE A 651 -12.09 16.47 -11.93
CA PHE A 651 -12.29 15.09 -11.50
C PHE A 651 -11.02 14.48 -10.91
N CYS A 652 -9.85 14.73 -11.50
CA CYS A 652 -8.56 14.30 -10.92
C CYS A 652 -8.40 14.83 -9.49
N GLN A 653 -8.65 16.13 -9.28
CA GLN A 653 -8.58 16.76 -7.96
C GLN A 653 -9.62 16.22 -6.96
N LEU A 654 -10.83 15.90 -7.42
CA LEU A 654 -11.84 15.21 -6.61
C LEU A 654 -11.35 13.84 -6.17
N ILE A 655 -10.80 13.05 -7.10
CA ILE A 655 -10.26 11.71 -6.79
C ILE A 655 -9.07 11.80 -5.84
N GLU A 656 -8.18 12.80 -5.98
CA GLU A 656 -7.09 13.04 -5.03
C GLU A 656 -7.61 13.32 -3.61
N GLY A 657 -8.66 14.15 -3.49
CA GLY A 657 -9.33 14.38 -2.21
C GLY A 657 -9.99 13.14 -1.61
N LEU A 658 -10.64 12.33 -2.45
CA LEU A 658 -11.27 11.07 -2.03
C LEU A 658 -10.25 10.01 -1.61
N ASP A 659 -9.18 9.85 -2.37
CA ASP A 659 -8.07 8.93 -2.05
C ASP A 659 -7.47 9.28 -0.69
N PHE A 660 -7.26 10.57 -0.42
CA PHE A 660 -6.82 11.02 0.90
C PHE A 660 -7.79 10.63 2.02
N LEU A 661 -9.11 10.82 1.84
CA LEU A 661 -10.12 10.45 2.83
C LEU A 661 -10.14 8.94 3.06
N HIS A 662 -10.16 8.17 1.99
CA HIS A 662 -10.22 6.71 2.00
C HIS A 662 -8.97 6.11 2.65
N PHE A 663 -7.79 6.67 2.37
CA PHE A 663 -6.53 6.32 3.04
C PHE A 663 -6.60 6.52 4.56
N HIS A 664 -7.25 7.59 5.02
CA HIS A 664 -7.49 7.86 6.44
C HIS A 664 -8.69 7.10 7.01
N LYS A 665 -9.22 6.12 6.26
CA LYS A 665 -10.38 5.31 6.64
C LYS A 665 -11.62 6.17 6.91
N ILE A 666 -11.82 7.20 6.09
CA ILE A 666 -12.97 8.09 6.17
C ILE A 666 -13.76 7.98 4.87
N ILE A 667 -15.05 7.68 4.98
CA ILE A 667 -16.01 7.73 3.87
C ILE A 667 -16.81 9.02 3.95
N HIS A 668 -16.98 9.72 2.83
CA HIS A 668 -17.65 11.02 2.79
C HIS A 668 -19.17 10.88 2.82
N ARG A 669 -19.72 10.00 1.98
CA ARG A 669 -21.14 9.63 1.82
C ARG A 669 -22.10 10.73 1.33
N ASP A 670 -21.59 11.85 0.86
CA ASP A 670 -22.42 12.92 0.26
C ASP A 670 -21.63 13.72 -0.78
N ILE A 671 -20.89 13.00 -1.63
CA ILE A 671 -20.17 13.61 -2.76
C ILE A 671 -21.19 14.04 -3.81
N LYS A 672 -21.17 15.33 -4.12
CA LYS A 672 -22.02 15.98 -5.12
C LYS A 672 -21.44 17.37 -5.41
N PRO A 673 -21.76 17.99 -6.55
CA PRO A 673 -21.15 19.26 -6.92
C PRO A 673 -21.42 20.41 -5.94
N THR A 674 -22.53 20.40 -5.18
CA THR A 674 -22.76 21.43 -4.14
C THR A 674 -21.80 21.34 -2.96
N ASN A 675 -21.17 20.17 -2.76
CA ASN A 675 -20.15 19.92 -1.74
C ASN A 675 -18.72 20.02 -2.32
N LEU A 676 -18.58 20.55 -3.55
CA LEU A 676 -17.31 20.84 -4.19
C LEU A 676 -17.18 22.34 -4.41
N LEU A 677 -16.20 22.96 -3.74
CA LEU A 677 -15.85 24.35 -3.96
C LEU A 677 -14.78 24.44 -5.05
N PHE A 678 -14.97 25.33 -6.02
CA PHE A 678 -14.02 25.57 -7.09
C PHE A 678 -13.40 26.96 -6.91
N SER A 679 -12.10 27.03 -6.68
CA SER A 679 -11.40 28.31 -6.51
C SER A 679 -11.22 29.03 -7.85
N SER A 680 -10.99 30.35 -7.80
CA SER A 680 -10.57 31.14 -8.97
C SER A 680 -9.25 30.68 -9.58
N GLU A 681 -8.43 29.95 -8.82
CA GLU A 681 -7.15 29.36 -9.24
C GLU A 681 -7.32 27.97 -9.88
N GLY A 682 -8.56 27.49 -10.05
CA GLY A 682 -8.84 26.19 -10.67
C GLY A 682 -8.76 25.00 -9.73
N ILE A 683 -8.76 25.23 -8.41
CA ILE A 683 -8.63 24.16 -7.40
C ILE A 683 -10.00 23.68 -6.93
N VAL A 684 -10.24 22.38 -6.96
CA VAL A 684 -11.44 21.73 -6.38
C VAL A 684 -11.16 21.34 -4.93
N LYS A 685 -12.06 21.72 -4.03
CA LYS A 685 -12.02 21.35 -2.61
C LYS A 685 -13.33 20.73 -2.13
N ILE A 686 -13.22 19.54 -1.54
CA ILE A 686 -14.31 18.83 -0.90
C ILE A 686 -14.67 19.52 0.43
N THR A 687 -15.96 19.71 0.67
CA THR A 687 -16.52 20.30 1.89
C THR A 687 -17.70 19.47 2.41
N ASP A 688 -18.19 19.82 3.60
CA ASP A 688 -19.39 19.25 4.23
C ASP A 688 -19.28 17.78 4.69
N PHE A 689 -18.60 17.60 5.84
CA PHE A 689 -18.33 16.29 6.44
C PHE A 689 -19.46 15.75 7.34
N GLY A 690 -20.66 16.35 7.29
CA GLY A 690 -21.75 16.02 8.23
C GLY A 690 -22.31 14.61 8.10
N GLN A 691 -22.19 14.03 6.91
CA GLN A 691 -22.55 12.64 6.66
C GLN A 691 -21.34 11.72 6.68
N SER A 692 -20.13 12.19 6.94
CA SER A 692 -18.93 11.36 6.88
C SER A 692 -18.82 10.39 8.04
N GLN A 693 -18.08 9.29 7.85
CA GLN A 693 -17.89 8.27 8.87
C GLN A 693 -16.48 7.69 8.81
N VAL A 694 -15.91 7.38 9.99
CA VAL A 694 -14.67 6.62 10.11
C VAL A 694 -15.00 5.12 10.05
N ILE A 695 -14.25 4.38 9.25
CA ILE A 695 -14.30 2.91 9.17
C ILE A 695 -13.10 2.33 9.91
N GLN A 696 -13.26 1.14 10.50
CA GLN A 696 -12.17 0.42 11.17
C GLN A 696 -11.40 -0.45 10.18
N ASP A 697 -12.13 -1.07 9.25
CA ASP A 697 -11.58 -1.93 8.19
C ASP A 697 -12.24 -1.62 6.83
N GLU A 698 -11.56 -1.95 5.73
CA GLU A 698 -12.09 -1.84 4.35
C GLU A 698 -13.21 -2.86 4.06
N ASP A 699 -13.32 -3.87 4.92
CA ASP A 699 -14.38 -4.87 4.92
C ASP A 699 -15.58 -4.48 5.81
N ASP A 700 -15.61 -3.27 6.37
CA ASP A 700 -16.77 -2.80 7.14
C ASP A 700 -18.02 -2.69 6.25
N TYR A 701 -19.13 -3.20 6.77
CA TYR A 701 -20.44 -3.19 6.12
C TYR A 701 -21.39 -2.19 6.76
N PHE A 702 -22.09 -1.43 5.92
CA PHE A 702 -23.09 -0.44 6.29
C PHE A 702 -24.47 -0.90 5.85
N ARG A 703 -25.50 -0.47 6.59
CA ARG A 703 -26.91 -0.71 6.24
C ARG A 703 -27.73 0.57 6.17
N GLN A 704 -27.16 1.70 6.57
CA GLN A 704 -27.88 2.97 6.69
C GLN A 704 -27.78 3.77 5.39
N THR A 705 -28.86 3.90 4.66
CA THR A 705 -28.92 4.77 3.48
C THR A 705 -28.88 6.24 3.90
N VAL A 706 -27.77 6.92 3.58
CA VAL A 706 -27.55 8.36 3.83
C VAL A 706 -26.95 9.00 2.58
N GLY A 707 -27.26 10.28 2.36
CA GLY A 707 -26.76 11.04 1.21
C GLY A 707 -27.88 11.58 0.33
N THR A 708 -27.52 12.16 -0.80
CA THR A 708 -28.46 12.84 -1.71
C THR A 708 -28.93 11.90 -2.81
N GLY A 709 -30.25 11.72 -2.95
CA GLY A 709 -30.91 10.68 -3.76
C GLY A 709 -30.25 10.33 -5.11
N PRO A 710 -30.08 11.29 -6.05
CA PRO A 710 -29.50 11.02 -7.37
C PRO A 710 -28.04 10.55 -7.39
N PHE A 711 -27.31 10.72 -6.28
CA PHE A 711 -25.91 10.35 -6.12
C PHE A 711 -25.73 9.06 -5.32
N LEU A 712 -26.82 8.43 -4.85
CA LEU A 712 -26.76 7.17 -4.11
C LEU A 712 -26.36 6.02 -5.03
N ALA A 713 -25.50 5.15 -4.52
CA ALA A 713 -25.07 3.95 -5.23
C ALA A 713 -26.18 2.87 -5.21
N PRO A 714 -26.28 2.00 -6.23
CA PRO A 714 -27.32 0.99 -6.35
C PRO A 714 -27.43 0.09 -5.12
N GLU A 715 -26.29 -0.34 -4.59
CA GLU A 715 -26.20 -1.21 -3.41
C GLU A 715 -26.83 -0.60 -2.16
N MET A 716 -26.84 0.73 -2.04
CA MET A 716 -27.47 1.45 -0.92
C MET A 716 -29.00 1.42 -0.97
N LEU A 717 -29.58 1.07 -2.13
CA LEU A 717 -31.02 1.06 -2.39
C LEU A 717 -31.62 -0.37 -2.34
N THR A 718 -30.77 -1.38 -2.19
CA THR A 718 -31.19 -2.80 -2.15
C THR A 718 -31.65 -3.27 -0.77
N GLY A 719 -31.45 -2.47 0.28
CA GLY A 719 -31.72 -2.83 1.67
C GLY A 719 -30.72 -3.84 2.28
N GLY A 720 -29.75 -4.30 1.49
CA GLY A 720 -28.66 -5.16 1.93
C GLY A 720 -27.53 -4.40 2.63
N ALA A 721 -26.57 -5.16 3.17
CA ALA A 721 -25.35 -4.60 3.69
C ALA A 721 -24.38 -4.28 2.53
N TYR A 722 -23.72 -3.13 2.57
CA TYR A 722 -22.83 -2.66 1.49
C TYR A 722 -21.50 -2.11 2.03
N LYS A 723 -20.48 -2.05 1.15
CA LYS A 723 -19.15 -1.51 1.49
C LYS A 723 -19.13 0.02 1.38
N GLY A 724 -18.42 0.68 2.30
CA GLY A 724 -18.44 2.15 2.40
C GLY A 724 -17.59 2.92 1.38
N LEU A 725 -16.44 2.40 0.96
CA LEU A 725 -15.54 3.14 0.04
C LEU A 725 -16.09 3.26 -1.40
N PRO A 726 -16.66 2.19 -2.01
CA PRO A 726 -17.15 2.26 -3.39
C PRO A 726 -18.27 3.27 -3.64
N ILE A 727 -19.09 3.57 -2.62
CA ILE A 727 -20.22 4.50 -2.77
C ILE A 727 -19.80 5.94 -3.05
N ASP A 728 -18.64 6.38 -2.53
CA ASP A 728 -18.09 7.71 -2.84
C ASP A 728 -17.60 7.79 -4.30
N LEU A 729 -17.07 6.67 -4.84
CA LEU A 729 -16.62 6.59 -6.23
C LEU A 729 -17.81 6.59 -7.21
N TRP A 730 -18.91 5.93 -6.86
CA TRP A 730 -20.16 6.03 -7.61
C TRP A 730 -20.63 7.48 -7.68
N ALA A 731 -20.73 8.14 -6.54
CA ALA A 731 -21.16 9.54 -6.45
C ALA A 731 -20.22 10.50 -7.21
N ALA A 732 -18.91 10.23 -7.21
CA ALA A 732 -17.94 10.94 -8.03
C ALA A 732 -18.20 10.72 -9.53
N GLY A 733 -18.51 9.50 -9.96
CA GLY A 733 -18.88 9.19 -11.34
C GLY A 733 -20.15 9.92 -11.80
N VAL A 734 -21.18 9.96 -10.97
CA VAL A 734 -22.40 10.76 -11.22
C VAL A 734 -22.07 12.25 -11.34
N THR A 735 -21.15 12.75 -10.51
CA THR A 735 -20.68 14.15 -10.55
C THR A 735 -19.91 14.45 -11.85
N LEU A 736 -19.03 13.55 -12.30
CA LEU A 736 -18.34 13.68 -13.59
C LEU A 736 -19.31 13.69 -14.77
N PHE A 737 -20.30 12.80 -14.75
CA PHE A 737 -21.33 12.76 -15.78
C PHE A 737 -22.06 14.11 -15.86
N LEU A 738 -22.45 14.67 -14.71
CA LEU A 738 -23.09 15.97 -14.66
C LEU A 738 -22.19 17.07 -15.23
N PHE A 739 -20.89 17.07 -14.92
CA PHE A 739 -19.94 18.04 -15.49
C PHE A 739 -19.83 17.95 -17.01
N ILE A 740 -19.81 16.74 -17.59
CA ILE A 740 -19.64 16.55 -19.03
C ILE A 740 -20.92 16.83 -19.81
N TYR A 741 -22.08 16.41 -19.28
CA TYR A 741 -23.35 16.42 -20.02
C TYR A 741 -24.34 17.50 -19.56
N GLY A 742 -24.07 18.18 -18.43
CA GLY A 742 -24.91 19.24 -17.87
C GLY A 742 -26.22 18.75 -17.23
N HIS A 743 -26.48 17.45 -17.22
CA HIS A 743 -27.62 16.82 -16.57
C HIS A 743 -27.23 15.52 -15.85
N LEU A 744 -28.06 15.07 -14.92
CA LEU A 744 -27.84 13.81 -14.19
C LEU A 744 -27.99 12.58 -15.11
N PRO A 745 -27.25 11.48 -14.86
CA PRO A 745 -27.35 10.24 -15.64
C PRO A 745 -28.68 9.51 -15.42
N PHE A 746 -29.26 9.63 -14.22
CA PHE A 746 -30.54 9.04 -13.85
C PHE A 746 -31.53 10.16 -13.49
N GLN A 747 -32.71 10.15 -14.12
CA GLN A 747 -33.76 11.14 -13.89
C GLN A 747 -35.13 10.46 -13.90
N ALA A 748 -36.00 10.85 -12.98
CA ALA A 748 -37.39 10.42 -12.93
C ALA A 748 -38.26 11.49 -12.25
N ALA A 749 -39.58 11.38 -12.38
CA ALA A 749 -40.52 12.32 -11.77
C ALA A 749 -40.66 12.12 -10.26
N THR A 750 -40.45 10.88 -9.79
CA THR A 750 -40.56 10.51 -8.37
C THR A 750 -39.27 9.83 -7.88
N LEU A 751 -38.97 9.95 -6.58
CA LEU A 751 -37.81 9.29 -5.97
C LEU A 751 -37.84 7.75 -6.11
N PRO A 752 -38.99 7.05 -5.93
CA PRO A 752 -39.06 5.61 -6.16
C PRO A 752 -38.69 5.22 -7.60
N GLU A 753 -39.21 5.92 -8.61
CA GLU A 753 -38.84 5.68 -10.01
C GLU A 753 -37.36 5.96 -10.28
N LEU A 754 -36.80 6.99 -9.65
CA LEU A 754 -35.37 7.29 -9.75
C LEU A 754 -34.54 6.14 -9.18
N TYR A 755 -34.93 5.59 -8.02
CA TYR A 755 -34.24 4.48 -7.39
C TYR A 755 -34.32 3.19 -8.22
N GLU A 756 -35.44 2.94 -8.89
CA GLU A 756 -35.55 1.80 -9.84
C GLU A 756 -34.69 1.98 -11.09
N LYS A 757 -34.37 3.22 -11.51
CA LYS A 757 -33.41 3.46 -12.60
C LYS A 757 -31.96 3.34 -12.18
N ILE A 758 -31.66 3.54 -10.89
CA ILE A 758 -30.31 3.44 -10.33
C ILE A 758 -29.95 1.97 -10.06
N LYS A 759 -30.91 1.16 -9.59
CA LYS A 759 -30.76 -0.30 -9.44
C LYS A 759 -30.57 -0.99 -10.79
#